data_AF-A0A660NJU3-F1
#
_entry.id   AF-A0A660NJU3-F1
#
_cell.length_a   1.000
_cell.length_b   1.000
_cell.length_c   1.000
_cell.angle_alpha   90.00
_cell.angle_beta   90.00
_cell.angle_gamma   90.00
#
_symmetry.space_group_name_H-M   'P 1'
#
loop_
_entity.id
_entity.type
_entity.pdbx_description
1 polymer ?
#
loop_
_entity_poly.entity_id
_entity_poly.type
_entity_poly.pdbx_seq_one_letter_code
_entity_poly.pdbx_strand_id
1 'polypeptide(L)'
;EAQRQSLELGRMGDQNSWRFGLRRLLLGYAAGQMAAGAGGEGLASDWQGIEPLDEISGLDGELLGRLQALLDALQQAWQTCRSEATPAEWGLRLQALLDTFFWADDGREGLLLVRLNESLQQWLDDCAEARMDLPLPLSVVREHWLASIDEDGLGRRFLAGAVTFATLMPMRAIPFRHVCLLGMNDGEFPRARQPADFDLMAGDYRPGDRSRREDDRYLFLEALLSARERLTLSWVGRSIHDDSHRPPSVLVAQLRDHIAAGWRLAGEKGDSPAAQRKGGEALLAALTTQHRLQPFSRAYFAGEDGLFSYAREWQQALQQADAARARARLRGEPGAGAAGVEAPRWPLLPPAEFPDELTLADLTSFLKAPVKYFFQKRLGIYWNDDEEVLPDHEPFGLDGLACWKVQDALVKAQLHSLRVNEQQAGPVAWQAMLENETRRDALLLQLVPVREGALAQLARAGTLPVGAFGELQRERLEDPLPKMMTDYLHEVAYYPQALPDEPFVWEPLADAALPAGFPPVLGTLDCLRARADGARVRLVLTASTVVDGKGKTEEKAYRLDRLLDHWVYHLAGNLQDGAMSTVLVGKAQGKACLRLDPLPPGLALQHWHVLLDAWQQGLRRPLPLAAKTGFAWLKKPCHPPEAGAGEQPSGAGEPLGVEESSSAEESSDARKNWQDLTQTYEGAGEEGGKGRFGGQGERDSDMYLARAWPDMMALWQAGEFGEWAERLLQPVWDALHRGSSNDSQKDGA
;
A
#
# COMPACT_ATOMS: atom_id res chain seq x y z
N GLU A 1 -16.50 -11.92 -25.07
CA GLU A 1 -17.29 -11.24 -26.14
C GLU A 1 -18.81 -11.17 -25.91
N ALA A 2 -19.56 -12.28 -25.84
CA ALA A 2 -21.03 -12.25 -25.76
C ALA A 2 -21.59 -11.43 -24.57
N GLN A 3 -20.94 -11.51 -23.40
CA GLN A 3 -21.29 -10.70 -22.23
C GLN A 3 -21.07 -9.20 -22.50
N ARG A 4 -19.90 -8.80 -23.01
CA ARG A 4 -19.61 -7.39 -23.37
C ARG A 4 -20.58 -6.85 -24.41
N GLN A 5 -20.97 -7.66 -25.41
CA GLN A 5 -21.99 -7.28 -26.38
C GLN A 5 -23.35 -7.02 -25.72
N SER A 6 -23.75 -7.84 -24.74
CA SER A 6 -25.00 -7.63 -24.01
C SER A 6 -25.00 -6.38 -23.12
N LEU A 7 -23.82 -5.84 -22.80
CA LEU A 7 -23.63 -4.58 -22.09
C LEU A 7 -23.38 -3.40 -23.05
N GLU A 8 -23.54 -3.60 -24.37
CA GLU A 8 -23.23 -2.61 -25.41
C GLU A 8 -21.75 -2.18 -25.47
N LEU A 9 -20.85 -2.97 -24.87
CA LEU A 9 -19.40 -2.76 -24.80
C LEU A 9 -18.61 -3.65 -25.78
N GLY A 10 -19.26 -4.18 -26.82
CA GLY A 10 -18.65 -5.11 -27.77
C GLY A 10 -17.43 -4.55 -28.52
N ARG A 11 -17.29 -3.22 -28.61
CA ARG A 11 -16.17 -2.55 -29.29
C ARG A 11 -14.84 -2.67 -28.56
N MET A 12 -14.84 -3.01 -27.27
CA MET A 12 -13.63 -3.18 -26.46
C MET A 12 -12.92 -4.54 -26.69
N GLY A 13 -13.47 -5.41 -27.55
CA GLY A 13 -12.90 -6.73 -27.84
C GLY A 13 -12.98 -7.68 -26.65
N ASP A 14 -12.05 -8.65 -26.60
CA ASP A 14 -12.01 -9.70 -25.55
C ASP A 14 -10.89 -9.52 -24.52
N GLN A 15 -9.96 -8.57 -24.74
CA GLN A 15 -8.83 -8.30 -23.85
C GLN A 15 -9.31 -7.98 -22.43
N ASN A 16 -8.56 -8.42 -21.40
CA ASN A 16 -8.90 -8.24 -19.97
C ASN A 16 -10.22 -8.92 -19.52
N SER A 17 -10.72 -9.91 -20.27
CA SER A 17 -11.79 -10.79 -19.81
C SER A 17 -11.24 -12.08 -19.19
N TRP A 18 -12.06 -12.78 -18.38
CA TRP A 18 -11.73 -14.12 -17.88
C TRP A 18 -11.33 -15.09 -19.00
N ARG A 19 -12.06 -15.07 -20.12
CA ARG A 19 -11.75 -15.92 -21.28
C ARG A 19 -10.40 -15.59 -21.91
N PHE A 20 -10.04 -14.30 -21.97
CA PHE A 20 -8.73 -13.86 -22.43
C PHE A 20 -7.62 -14.34 -21.50
N GLY A 21 -7.73 -14.11 -20.20
CA GLY A 21 -6.74 -14.59 -19.22
C GLY A 21 -6.58 -16.11 -19.26
N LEU A 22 -7.69 -16.84 -19.28
CA LEU A 22 -7.72 -18.31 -19.35
C LEU A 22 -7.03 -18.83 -20.62
N ARG A 23 -7.29 -18.23 -21.79
CA ARG A 23 -6.63 -18.62 -23.05
C ARG A 23 -5.12 -18.42 -22.99
N ARG A 24 -4.65 -17.35 -22.38
CA ARG A 24 -3.20 -17.07 -22.22
C ARG A 24 -2.54 -18.08 -21.30
N LEU A 25 -3.18 -18.41 -20.19
CA LEU A 25 -2.70 -19.44 -19.25
C LEU A 25 -2.69 -20.83 -19.89
N LEU A 26 -3.76 -21.21 -20.59
CA LEU A 26 -3.83 -22.50 -21.30
C LEU A 26 -2.78 -22.60 -22.41
N LEU A 27 -2.57 -21.52 -23.16
CA LEU A 27 -1.54 -21.46 -24.19
C LEU A 27 -0.13 -21.52 -23.57
N GLY A 28 0.09 -20.84 -22.45
CA GLY A 28 1.34 -20.91 -21.69
C GLY A 28 1.63 -22.33 -21.21
N TYR A 29 0.63 -22.99 -20.61
CA TYR A 29 0.72 -24.38 -20.16
C TYR A 29 1.08 -25.36 -21.31
N ALA A 30 0.52 -25.15 -22.51
CA ALA A 30 0.74 -26.04 -23.65
C ALA A 30 2.05 -25.77 -24.43
N ALA A 31 2.42 -24.50 -24.60
CA ALA A 31 3.56 -24.11 -25.43
C ALA A 31 4.86 -23.90 -24.64
N GLY A 32 4.77 -23.57 -23.34
CA GLY A 32 5.89 -23.12 -22.52
C GLY A 32 6.66 -21.93 -23.10
N GLN A 33 7.81 -21.61 -22.51
CA GLN A 33 8.77 -20.60 -23.02
C GLN A 33 9.46 -20.95 -24.37
N MET A 34 9.12 -22.05 -25.05
CA MET A 34 9.83 -22.56 -26.24
C MET A 34 9.79 -21.65 -27.49
N ALA A 35 9.21 -20.46 -27.42
CA ALA A 35 9.21 -19.47 -28.51
C ALA A 35 10.33 -18.41 -28.44
N ALA A 36 11.10 -18.31 -27.34
CA ALA A 36 12.01 -17.17 -27.13
C ALA A 36 13.52 -17.49 -27.12
N GLY A 37 13.95 -18.76 -27.18
CA GLY A 37 15.35 -19.09 -26.81
C GLY A 37 16.12 -20.11 -27.66
N ALA A 38 15.53 -20.78 -28.64
CA ALA A 38 16.23 -21.88 -29.33
C ALA A 38 16.10 -21.79 -30.85
N GLY A 39 16.95 -21.00 -31.50
CA GLY A 39 17.55 -21.24 -32.82
C GLY A 39 16.68 -21.62 -34.03
N GLY A 40 15.36 -21.58 -33.93
CA GLY A 40 14.41 -21.91 -34.99
C GLY A 40 13.82 -20.64 -35.58
N GLU A 41 13.95 -20.48 -36.89
CA GLU A 41 13.25 -19.46 -37.65
C GLU A 41 11.73 -19.55 -37.41
N GLY A 42 11.14 -18.47 -36.90
CA GLY A 42 9.69 -18.30 -36.79
C GLY A 42 9.20 -18.11 -35.36
N LEU A 43 8.71 -16.91 -35.07
CA LEU A 43 8.00 -16.57 -33.84
C LEU A 43 6.88 -17.58 -33.57
N ALA A 44 7.06 -18.49 -32.61
CA ALA A 44 5.96 -19.26 -32.04
C ALA A 44 5.28 -18.46 -30.91
N SER A 45 5.14 -17.14 -31.07
CA SER A 45 4.61 -16.22 -30.05
C SER A 45 3.23 -15.65 -30.38
N ASP A 46 2.49 -16.25 -31.31
CA ASP A 46 1.20 -15.69 -31.76
C ASP A 46 0.20 -16.75 -32.22
N TRP A 47 -0.17 -17.68 -31.34
CA TRP A 47 -1.33 -18.52 -31.65
C TRP A 47 -2.61 -17.67 -31.67
N GLN A 48 -3.14 -17.38 -32.86
CA GLN A 48 -4.35 -16.59 -33.09
C GLN A 48 -4.34 -15.21 -32.41
N GLY A 49 -3.17 -14.56 -32.32
CA GLY A 49 -3.03 -13.25 -31.70
C GLY A 49 -3.15 -13.26 -30.17
N ILE A 50 -2.95 -14.41 -29.53
CA ILE A 50 -2.93 -14.59 -28.07
C ILE A 50 -1.47 -14.74 -27.62
N GLU A 51 -1.07 -13.95 -26.62
CA GLU A 51 0.26 -14.04 -26.02
C GLU A 51 0.25 -15.01 -24.82
N PRO A 52 1.07 -16.07 -24.80
CA PRO A 52 1.09 -17.04 -23.70
C PRO A 52 1.47 -16.39 -22.36
N LEU A 53 0.95 -16.95 -21.26
CA LEU A 53 1.36 -16.61 -19.89
C LEU A 53 1.85 -17.89 -19.19
N ASP A 54 3.17 -17.99 -19.04
CA ASP A 54 3.86 -19.18 -18.53
C ASP A 54 4.16 -19.08 -17.02
N GLU A 55 3.11 -18.84 -16.23
CA GLU A 55 3.18 -18.90 -14.76
C GLU A 55 2.71 -20.25 -14.22
N ILE A 56 1.83 -20.92 -14.97
CA ILE A 56 1.27 -22.23 -14.61
C ILE A 56 1.97 -23.29 -15.43
N SER A 57 2.78 -24.11 -14.77
CA SER A 57 3.46 -25.25 -15.38
C SER A 57 3.31 -26.51 -14.53
N GLY A 58 3.40 -27.68 -15.18
CA GLY A 58 3.37 -28.97 -14.47
C GLY A 58 2.02 -29.30 -13.82
N LEU A 59 2.04 -29.71 -12.54
CA LEU A 59 0.85 -30.22 -11.83
C LEU A 59 -0.21 -29.14 -11.56
N ASP A 60 0.18 -27.86 -11.57
CA ASP A 60 -0.74 -26.74 -11.35
C ASP A 60 -1.77 -26.57 -12.48
N GLY A 61 -1.59 -27.25 -13.62
CA GLY A 61 -2.58 -27.33 -14.70
C GLY A 61 -3.94 -27.89 -14.25
N GLU A 62 -3.99 -28.68 -13.17
CA GLU A 62 -5.28 -29.14 -12.60
C GLU A 62 -6.12 -27.96 -12.08
N LEU A 63 -5.49 -26.97 -11.43
CA LEU A 63 -6.18 -25.78 -10.94
C LEU A 63 -6.77 -24.96 -12.09
N LEU A 64 -6.05 -24.88 -13.21
CA LEU A 64 -6.52 -24.20 -14.42
C LEU A 64 -7.76 -24.89 -15.01
N GLY A 65 -7.79 -26.22 -15.01
CA GLY A 65 -8.96 -26.99 -15.43
C GLY A 65 -10.17 -26.78 -14.51
N ARG A 66 -9.96 -26.73 -13.18
CA ARG A 66 -11.03 -26.43 -12.20
C ARG A 66 -11.58 -25.01 -12.38
N LEU A 67 -10.71 -24.02 -12.62
CA LEU A 67 -11.11 -22.64 -12.89
C LEU A 67 -11.90 -22.55 -14.20
N GLN A 68 -11.47 -23.22 -15.26
CA GLN A 68 -12.21 -23.28 -16.52
C GLN A 68 -13.61 -23.85 -16.29
N ALA A 69 -13.74 -24.98 -15.58
CA ALA A 69 -15.03 -25.58 -15.29
C ALA A 69 -15.98 -24.64 -14.53
N LEU A 70 -15.44 -23.89 -13.55
CA LEU A 70 -16.20 -22.86 -12.82
C LEU A 70 -16.69 -21.75 -13.76
N LEU A 71 -15.81 -21.22 -14.61
CA LEU A 71 -16.15 -20.14 -15.55
C LEU A 71 -17.18 -20.59 -16.59
N ASP A 72 -17.06 -21.82 -17.09
CA ASP A 72 -18.02 -22.42 -18.02
C ASP A 72 -19.40 -22.60 -17.34
N ALA A 73 -19.43 -23.09 -16.09
CA ALA A 73 -20.66 -23.19 -15.30
C ALA A 73 -21.31 -21.82 -15.06
N LEU A 74 -20.52 -20.79 -14.70
CA LEU A 74 -21.00 -19.42 -14.52
C LEU A 74 -21.55 -18.83 -15.82
N GLN A 75 -20.87 -19.07 -16.95
CA GLN A 75 -21.34 -18.62 -18.26
C GLN A 75 -22.67 -19.29 -18.62
N GLN A 76 -22.80 -20.60 -18.38
CA GLN A 76 -24.04 -21.33 -18.65
C GLN A 76 -25.19 -20.84 -17.76
N ALA A 77 -24.93 -20.61 -16.48
CA ALA A 77 -25.89 -20.06 -15.53
C ALA A 77 -26.33 -18.65 -15.95
N TRP A 78 -25.39 -17.79 -16.35
CA TRP A 78 -25.68 -16.44 -16.87
C TRP A 78 -26.58 -16.48 -18.12
N GLN A 79 -26.26 -17.35 -19.09
CA GLN A 79 -27.07 -17.50 -20.31
C GLN A 79 -28.50 -17.96 -19.99
N THR A 80 -28.61 -18.94 -19.08
CA THR A 80 -29.91 -19.51 -18.67
C THR A 80 -30.74 -18.52 -17.86
N CYS A 81 -30.12 -17.73 -16.99
CA CYS A 81 -30.83 -16.76 -16.16
C CYS A 81 -31.22 -15.47 -16.90
N ARG A 82 -30.75 -15.27 -18.14
CA ARG A 82 -31.08 -14.08 -18.95
C ARG A 82 -32.42 -14.20 -19.67
N SER A 83 -32.92 -15.40 -19.89
CA SER A 83 -34.21 -15.62 -20.54
C SER A 83 -35.33 -15.66 -19.50
N GLU A 84 -36.39 -14.90 -19.75
CA GLU A 84 -37.62 -14.99 -18.97
C GLU A 84 -38.19 -16.41 -19.05
N ALA A 85 -38.80 -16.87 -17.96
CA ALA A 85 -39.28 -18.23 -17.81
C ALA A 85 -40.53 -18.27 -16.93
N THR A 86 -41.35 -19.31 -17.06
CA THR A 86 -42.47 -19.54 -16.15
C THR A 86 -41.97 -19.90 -14.75
N PRO A 87 -42.76 -19.76 -13.68
CA PRO A 87 -42.33 -20.14 -12.33
C PRO A 87 -41.83 -21.58 -12.23
N ALA A 88 -42.50 -22.54 -12.90
CA ALA A 88 -42.08 -23.93 -12.93
C ALA A 88 -40.69 -24.13 -13.54
N GLU A 89 -40.40 -23.43 -14.65
CA GLU A 89 -39.05 -23.45 -15.24
C GLU A 89 -38.02 -22.76 -14.34
N TRP A 90 -38.38 -21.67 -13.67
CA TRP A 90 -37.50 -21.02 -12.70
C TRP A 90 -37.15 -21.92 -11.52
N GLY A 91 -38.11 -22.69 -11.00
CA GLY A 91 -37.85 -23.69 -9.95
C GLY A 91 -36.74 -24.67 -10.35
N LEU A 92 -36.83 -25.24 -11.56
CA LEU A 92 -35.81 -26.14 -12.10
C LEU A 92 -34.45 -25.45 -12.29
N ARG A 93 -34.45 -24.23 -12.86
CA ARG A 93 -33.22 -23.46 -13.13
C ARG A 93 -32.48 -23.10 -11.84
N LEU A 94 -33.20 -22.64 -10.81
CA LEU A 94 -32.62 -22.21 -9.55
C LEU A 94 -32.15 -23.41 -8.70
N GLN A 95 -32.89 -24.53 -8.72
CA GLN A 95 -32.43 -25.77 -8.08
C GLN A 95 -31.13 -26.28 -8.73
N ALA A 96 -31.08 -26.33 -10.06
CA ALA A 96 -29.87 -26.74 -10.78
C ALA A 96 -28.68 -25.81 -10.51
N LEU A 97 -28.94 -24.51 -10.31
CA LEU A 97 -27.91 -23.54 -9.92
C LEU A 97 -27.35 -23.89 -8.53
N LEU A 98 -28.21 -24.17 -7.55
CA LEU A 98 -27.77 -24.58 -6.22
C LEU A 98 -26.92 -25.85 -6.26
N ASP A 99 -27.38 -26.87 -6.98
CA ASP A 99 -26.68 -28.17 -7.12
C ASP A 99 -25.33 -28.04 -7.85
N THR A 100 -25.19 -27.06 -8.75
CA THR A 100 -23.96 -26.85 -9.53
C THR A 100 -22.88 -26.12 -8.72
N PHE A 101 -23.25 -25.11 -7.94
CA PHE A 101 -22.29 -24.22 -7.28
C PHE A 101 -22.05 -24.53 -5.80
N PHE A 102 -22.97 -25.24 -5.15
CA PHE A 102 -22.88 -25.48 -3.72
C PHE A 102 -22.89 -26.97 -3.40
N TRP A 103 -22.07 -27.33 -2.42
CA TRP A 103 -22.04 -28.66 -1.85
C TRP A 103 -22.61 -28.58 -0.43
N ALA A 104 -23.63 -29.39 -0.12
CA ALA A 104 -24.26 -29.38 1.20
C ALA A 104 -23.44 -30.18 2.21
N ASP A 105 -23.03 -29.51 3.29
CA ASP A 105 -22.44 -30.13 4.47
C ASP A 105 -23.47 -30.33 5.60
N ASP A 106 -23.10 -31.01 6.70
CA ASP A 106 -23.97 -31.14 7.89
C ASP A 106 -24.01 -29.86 8.76
N GLY A 107 -23.38 -28.78 8.28
CA GLY A 107 -23.12 -27.56 9.01
C GLY A 107 -24.20 -26.50 8.83
N ARG A 108 -23.78 -25.25 9.07
CA ARG A 108 -24.62 -24.07 8.88
C ARG A 108 -24.98 -23.87 7.40
N GLU A 109 -24.08 -24.23 6.50
CA GLU A 109 -24.24 -24.07 5.05
C GLU A 109 -25.30 -25.03 4.51
N GLY A 110 -25.27 -26.31 4.93
CA GLY A 110 -26.34 -27.26 4.64
C GLY A 110 -27.72 -26.79 5.09
N LEU A 111 -27.84 -26.29 6.33
CA LEU A 111 -29.11 -25.74 6.83
C LEU A 111 -29.61 -24.54 6.01
N LEU A 112 -28.69 -23.70 5.51
CA LEU A 112 -29.04 -22.58 4.66
C LEU A 112 -29.56 -23.04 3.29
N LEU A 113 -28.93 -24.05 2.68
CA LEU A 113 -29.40 -24.65 1.43
C LEU A 113 -30.78 -25.28 1.57
N VAL A 114 -31.04 -25.96 2.70
CA VAL A 114 -32.38 -26.49 3.01
C VAL A 114 -33.40 -25.35 3.06
N ARG A 115 -33.10 -24.26 3.79
CA ARG A 115 -33.99 -23.09 3.89
C ARG A 115 -34.24 -22.43 2.54
N LEU A 116 -33.22 -22.34 1.69
CA LEU A 116 -33.32 -21.81 0.32
C LEU A 116 -34.27 -22.64 -0.54
N ASN A 117 -34.15 -23.96 -0.46
CA ASN A 117 -35.04 -24.89 -1.17
C ASN A 117 -36.48 -24.83 -0.64
N GLU A 118 -36.68 -24.78 0.67
CA GLU A 118 -38.01 -24.63 1.28
C GLU A 118 -38.70 -23.33 0.84
N SER A 119 -37.95 -22.22 0.87
CA SER A 119 -38.45 -20.92 0.39
C SER A 119 -38.78 -20.93 -1.11
N LEU A 120 -37.93 -21.58 -1.92
CA LEU A 120 -38.20 -21.72 -3.36
C LEU A 120 -39.49 -22.52 -3.60
N GLN A 121 -39.68 -23.62 -2.87
CA GLN A 121 -40.88 -24.43 -2.97
C GLN A 121 -42.13 -23.66 -2.57
N GLN A 122 -42.07 -22.90 -1.47
CA GLN A 122 -43.19 -22.06 -1.04
C GLN A 122 -43.58 -21.05 -2.13
N TRP A 123 -42.61 -20.39 -2.76
CA TRP A 123 -42.88 -19.45 -3.85
C TRP A 123 -43.54 -20.12 -5.06
N LEU A 124 -43.11 -21.35 -5.41
CA LEU A 124 -43.72 -22.14 -6.48
C LEU A 124 -45.18 -22.49 -6.16
N ASP A 125 -45.45 -22.88 -4.92
CA ASP A 125 -46.79 -23.21 -4.45
C ASP A 125 -47.71 -21.97 -4.49
N ASP A 126 -47.22 -20.79 -4.04
CA ASP A 126 -47.95 -19.52 -4.11
C ASP A 126 -48.28 -19.13 -5.57
N CYS A 127 -47.32 -19.32 -6.48
CA CYS A 127 -47.51 -19.08 -7.91
C CYS A 127 -48.53 -20.06 -8.52
N ALA A 128 -48.52 -21.32 -8.11
CA ALA A 128 -49.49 -22.33 -8.55
C ALA A 128 -50.91 -22.00 -8.05
N GLU A 129 -51.06 -21.58 -6.80
CA GLU A 129 -52.34 -21.15 -6.23
C GLU A 129 -52.90 -19.93 -6.98
N ALA A 130 -52.04 -18.97 -7.31
CA ALA A 130 -52.39 -17.79 -8.09
C ALA A 130 -52.60 -18.07 -9.59
N ARG A 131 -52.29 -19.28 -10.09
CA ARG A 131 -52.27 -19.63 -11.53
C ARG A 131 -51.39 -18.69 -12.35
N MET A 132 -50.21 -18.41 -11.83
CA MET A 132 -49.23 -17.51 -12.44
C MET A 132 -48.39 -18.27 -13.48
N ASP A 133 -48.87 -18.35 -14.72
CA ASP A 133 -48.17 -19.03 -15.83
C ASP A 133 -47.41 -18.08 -16.77
N LEU A 134 -47.28 -16.81 -16.39
CA LEU A 134 -46.61 -15.80 -17.21
C LEU A 134 -45.07 -15.95 -17.10
N PRO A 135 -44.33 -15.73 -18.20
CA PRO A 135 -42.88 -15.58 -18.13
C PRO A 135 -42.50 -14.41 -17.21
N LEU A 136 -41.65 -14.70 -16.23
CA LEU A 136 -41.13 -13.74 -15.27
C LEU A 136 -39.64 -13.47 -15.53
N PRO A 137 -39.19 -12.21 -15.42
CA PRO A 137 -37.77 -11.89 -15.44
C PRO A 137 -37.11 -12.27 -14.11
N LEU A 138 -35.80 -12.56 -14.17
CA LEU A 138 -34.99 -12.94 -13.00
C LEU A 138 -35.11 -11.94 -11.84
N SER A 139 -35.22 -10.63 -12.13
CA SER A 139 -35.30 -9.59 -11.10
C SER A 139 -36.48 -9.81 -10.16
N VAL A 140 -37.66 -10.14 -10.70
CA VAL A 140 -38.88 -10.39 -9.92
C VAL A 140 -38.74 -11.66 -9.09
N VAL A 141 -38.23 -12.74 -9.70
CA VAL A 141 -38.06 -14.03 -9.05
C VAL A 141 -37.04 -13.93 -7.90
N ARG A 142 -35.88 -13.32 -8.18
CA ARG A 142 -34.80 -13.14 -7.20
C ARG A 142 -35.27 -12.29 -6.02
N GLU A 143 -35.94 -11.17 -6.27
CA GLU A 143 -36.41 -10.28 -5.21
C GLU A 143 -37.37 -11.00 -4.27
N HIS A 144 -38.36 -11.72 -4.81
CA HIS A 144 -39.33 -12.42 -4.00
C HIS A 144 -38.72 -13.62 -3.25
N TRP A 145 -37.96 -14.47 -3.95
CA TRP A 145 -37.35 -15.66 -3.36
C TRP A 145 -36.39 -15.28 -2.22
N LEU A 146 -35.46 -14.34 -2.46
CA LEU A 146 -34.45 -14.00 -1.47
C LEU A 146 -34.99 -13.13 -0.32
N ALA A 147 -36.04 -12.32 -0.54
CA ALA A 147 -36.62 -11.49 0.53
C ALA A 147 -37.11 -12.32 1.73
N SER A 148 -37.63 -13.53 1.48
CA SER A 148 -38.08 -14.45 2.54
C SER A 148 -36.95 -14.96 3.45
N ILE A 149 -35.70 -14.88 3.02
CA ILE A 149 -34.52 -15.28 3.80
C ILE A 149 -34.17 -14.21 4.82
N ASP A 150 -34.28 -12.93 4.40
CA ASP A 150 -34.03 -11.74 5.22
C ASP A 150 -35.09 -11.57 6.31
N GLU A 151 -36.26 -12.20 6.15
CA GLU A 151 -37.23 -12.32 7.24
C GLU A 151 -36.65 -13.23 8.34
N ASP A 152 -36.22 -12.61 9.44
CA ASP A 152 -35.86 -13.31 10.68
C ASP A 152 -37.08 -14.08 11.17
N GLY A 153 -37.14 -15.38 10.87
CA GLY A 153 -38.17 -16.26 11.38
C GLY A 153 -38.24 -16.21 12.91
N LEU A 154 -39.46 -16.22 13.45
CA LEU A 154 -39.81 -16.24 14.89
C LEU A 154 -39.21 -17.44 15.68
N GLY A 155 -38.46 -18.33 15.02
CA GLY A 155 -37.95 -19.60 15.54
C GLY A 155 -36.65 -19.53 16.35
N ARG A 156 -36.10 -18.34 16.65
CA ARG A 156 -34.96 -18.27 17.58
C ARG A 156 -35.40 -18.76 18.97
N ARG A 157 -34.50 -19.49 19.64
CA ARG A 157 -34.64 -20.07 20.98
C ARG A 157 -34.98 -19.01 22.04
N PHE A 158 -36.25 -18.61 22.11
CA PHE A 158 -36.76 -17.72 23.14
C PHE A 158 -36.84 -18.49 24.47
N LEU A 159 -36.27 -17.93 25.55
CA LEU A 159 -36.19 -18.53 26.89
C LEU A 159 -35.36 -19.83 27.01
N ALA A 160 -34.44 -20.11 26.08
CA ALA A 160 -33.56 -21.28 26.21
C ALA A 160 -32.32 -21.06 27.11
N GLY A 161 -32.14 -19.86 27.68
CA GLY A 161 -30.99 -19.49 28.51
C GLY A 161 -31.33 -18.43 29.57
N ALA A 162 -30.34 -18.03 30.37
CA ALA A 162 -30.52 -17.13 31.51
C ALA A 162 -30.71 -15.64 31.11
N VAL A 163 -30.15 -15.23 29.96
CA VAL A 163 -30.27 -13.87 29.43
C VAL A 163 -30.84 -13.97 28.01
N THR A 164 -31.90 -13.20 27.73
CA THR A 164 -32.56 -13.18 26.43
C THR A 164 -32.32 -11.84 25.75
N PHE A 165 -31.71 -11.87 24.56
CA PHE A 165 -31.63 -10.71 23.67
C PHE A 165 -32.70 -10.84 22.59
N ALA A 166 -33.59 -9.87 22.51
CA ALA A 166 -34.68 -9.86 21.54
C ALA A 166 -35.09 -8.42 21.22
N THR A 167 -35.74 -8.24 20.07
CA THR A 167 -36.44 -7.01 19.74
C THR A 167 -37.76 -6.92 20.51
N LEU A 168 -38.27 -5.71 20.69
CA LEU A 168 -39.61 -5.49 21.24
C LEU A 168 -40.66 -5.98 20.23
N MET A 169 -41.34 -7.07 20.59
CA MET A 169 -42.39 -7.70 19.78
C MET A 169 -43.76 -7.40 20.41
N PRO A 170 -44.73 -6.88 19.63
CA PRO A 170 -46.08 -6.56 20.12
C PRO A 170 -46.74 -7.74 20.84
N MET A 171 -47.59 -7.43 21.83
CA MET A 171 -48.46 -8.39 22.53
C MET A 171 -47.71 -9.48 23.31
N ARG A 172 -46.45 -9.21 23.68
CA ARG A 172 -45.57 -10.14 24.41
C ARG A 172 -45.11 -9.52 25.75
N ALA A 173 -46.05 -9.07 26.58
CA ALA A 173 -45.81 -8.52 27.91
C ALA A 173 -45.46 -9.62 28.95
N ILE A 174 -44.34 -10.29 28.77
CA ILE A 174 -43.85 -11.31 29.72
C ILE A 174 -43.13 -10.59 30.88
N PRO A 175 -43.53 -10.83 32.14
CA PRO A 175 -42.90 -10.19 33.28
C PRO A 175 -41.48 -10.71 33.53
N PHE A 176 -40.52 -9.81 33.66
CA PHE A 176 -39.13 -10.13 34.01
C PHE A 176 -38.69 -9.33 35.24
N ARG A 177 -37.80 -9.90 36.06
CA ARG A 177 -37.20 -9.16 37.19
C ARG A 177 -36.45 -7.92 36.71
N HIS A 178 -35.66 -8.08 35.65
CA HIS A 178 -34.91 -7.00 35.03
C HIS A 178 -35.28 -6.89 33.55
N VAL A 179 -35.63 -5.68 33.11
CA VAL A 179 -35.86 -5.34 31.70
C VAL A 179 -34.84 -4.28 31.31
N CYS A 180 -34.13 -4.50 30.21
CA CYS A 180 -33.12 -3.57 29.69
C CYS A 180 -33.50 -3.16 28.27
N LEU A 181 -33.77 -1.87 28.04
CA LEU A 181 -34.01 -1.32 26.71
C LEU A 181 -32.77 -0.58 26.24
N LEU A 182 -32.17 -1.07 25.16
CA LEU A 182 -30.94 -0.55 24.59
C LEU A 182 -31.23 0.25 23.32
N GLY A 183 -30.42 1.27 23.05
CA GLY A 183 -30.57 2.08 21.83
C GLY A 183 -31.89 2.86 21.78
N MET A 184 -32.36 3.37 22.92
CA MET A 184 -33.56 4.21 22.98
C MET A 184 -33.26 5.64 22.51
N ASN A 185 -32.79 5.77 21.27
CA ASN A 185 -32.36 7.01 20.64
C ASN A 185 -33.54 7.75 20.00
N ASP A 186 -33.43 9.08 19.89
CA ASP A 186 -34.36 9.86 19.08
C ASP A 186 -34.25 9.48 17.59
N GLY A 187 -35.37 9.44 16.88
CA GLY A 187 -35.43 8.99 15.49
C GLY A 187 -35.37 7.47 15.26
N GLU A 188 -34.81 6.69 16.19
CA GLU A 188 -34.77 5.21 16.10
C GLU A 188 -35.95 4.54 16.84
N PHE A 189 -36.35 5.08 18.00
CA PHE A 189 -37.49 4.58 18.76
C PHE A 189 -38.40 5.74 19.21
N PRO A 190 -39.74 5.66 19.05
CA PRO A 190 -40.51 4.61 18.37
C PRO A 190 -40.17 4.52 16.87
N ARG A 191 -40.25 3.32 16.29
CA ARG A 191 -39.90 3.08 14.89
C ARG A 191 -40.86 3.86 13.98
N ALA A 192 -40.30 4.68 13.10
CA ALA A 192 -41.07 5.36 12.07
C ALA A 192 -41.22 4.44 10.85
N ARG A 193 -42.46 4.27 10.36
CA ARG A 193 -42.74 3.73 9.03
C ARG A 193 -43.69 4.69 8.35
N GLN A 194 -43.29 5.22 7.19
CA GLN A 194 -44.21 5.98 6.37
C GLN A 194 -45.24 5.00 5.77
N PRO A 195 -46.55 5.26 5.95
CA PRO A 195 -47.57 4.52 5.21
C PRO A 195 -47.37 4.79 3.71
N ALA A 196 -47.87 3.89 2.87
CA ALA A 196 -47.86 4.15 1.44
C ALA A 196 -48.78 5.34 1.11
N ASP A 197 -48.40 6.19 0.16
CA ASP A 197 -49.19 7.39 -0.20
C ASP A 197 -50.61 7.06 -0.68
N PHE A 198 -50.83 5.82 -1.14
CA PHE A 198 -52.13 5.30 -1.58
C PHE A 198 -52.92 4.58 -0.48
N ASP A 199 -52.40 4.53 0.76
CA ASP A 199 -53.14 3.97 1.90
C ASP A 199 -54.22 4.95 2.35
N LEU A 200 -55.45 4.73 1.88
CA LEU A 200 -56.61 5.56 2.23
C LEU A 200 -56.94 5.51 3.74
N MET A 201 -56.55 4.45 4.45
CA MET A 201 -56.78 4.33 5.90
C MET A 201 -55.92 5.33 6.69
N ALA A 202 -54.78 5.76 6.15
CA ALA A 202 -53.94 6.77 6.79
C ALA A 202 -54.62 8.15 6.85
N GLY A 203 -55.52 8.45 5.91
CA GLY A 203 -56.24 9.73 5.83
C GLY A 203 -57.56 9.79 6.63
N ASP A 204 -58.20 8.64 6.89
CA ASP A 204 -59.47 8.52 7.64
C ASP A 204 -59.32 7.50 8.78
N TYR A 205 -58.50 7.82 9.78
CA TYR A 205 -58.21 6.93 10.91
C TYR A 205 -59.47 6.60 11.73
N ARG A 206 -59.66 5.31 12.04
CA ARG A 206 -60.76 4.78 12.87
C ARG A 206 -60.25 3.97 14.07
N PRO A 207 -61.01 3.94 15.18
CA PRO A 207 -60.70 3.05 16.29
C PRO A 207 -60.64 1.59 15.84
N GLY A 208 -59.48 0.95 15.99
CA GLY A 208 -59.19 -0.40 15.51
C GLY A 208 -58.10 -0.44 14.44
N ASP A 209 -57.83 0.69 13.77
CA ASP A 209 -56.76 0.79 12.79
C ASP A 209 -55.39 0.70 13.48
N ARG A 210 -54.53 -0.15 12.92
CA ARG A 210 -53.21 -0.41 13.47
C ARG A 210 -52.26 0.73 13.16
N SER A 211 -51.70 1.34 14.21
CA SER A 211 -50.64 2.33 14.08
C SER A 211 -49.35 1.75 14.69
N ARG A 212 -48.33 1.48 13.87
CA ARG A 212 -47.04 0.98 14.38
C ARG A 212 -46.39 1.94 15.38
N ARG A 213 -46.60 3.24 15.18
CA ARG A 213 -46.14 4.26 16.13
C ARG A 213 -46.81 4.05 17.49
N GLU A 214 -48.12 3.88 17.52
CA GLU A 214 -48.85 3.64 18.78
C GLU A 214 -48.53 2.25 19.37
N ASP A 215 -48.34 1.21 18.53
CA ASP A 215 -47.85 -0.10 18.96
C ASP A 215 -46.51 0.02 19.70
N ASP A 216 -45.55 0.79 19.17
CA ASP A 216 -44.23 0.98 19.79
C ASP A 216 -44.30 1.79 21.10
N ARG A 217 -45.19 2.79 21.16
CA ARG A 217 -45.45 3.52 22.41
C ARG A 217 -46.07 2.60 23.46
N TYR A 218 -47.01 1.76 23.04
CA TYR A 218 -47.61 0.76 23.91
C TYR A 218 -46.59 -0.29 24.35
N LEU A 219 -45.69 -0.72 23.47
CA LEU A 219 -44.58 -1.63 23.79
C LEU A 219 -43.65 -1.06 24.86
N PHE A 220 -43.34 0.24 24.82
CA PHE A 220 -42.55 0.88 25.87
C PHE A 220 -43.29 0.83 27.22
N LEU A 221 -44.61 1.05 27.22
CA LEU A 221 -45.43 0.93 28.41
C LEU A 221 -45.50 -0.52 28.91
N GLU A 222 -45.67 -1.51 28.02
CA GLU A 222 -45.62 -2.93 28.37
C GLU A 222 -44.27 -3.31 29.00
N ALA A 223 -43.16 -2.80 28.45
CA ALA A 223 -41.83 -3.03 29.01
C ALA A 223 -41.69 -2.43 30.41
N LEU A 224 -42.19 -1.21 30.62
CA LEU A 224 -42.22 -0.55 31.93
C LEU A 224 -43.07 -1.35 32.94
N LEU A 225 -44.25 -1.84 32.53
CA LEU A 225 -45.16 -2.62 33.39
C LEU A 225 -44.68 -4.06 33.62
N SER A 226 -43.84 -4.59 32.74
CA SER A 226 -43.30 -5.96 32.82
C SER A 226 -42.06 -6.04 33.72
N ALA A 227 -41.35 -4.93 33.94
CA ALA A 227 -40.21 -4.87 34.85
C ALA A 227 -40.65 -5.01 36.31
N ARG A 228 -40.23 -6.07 37.00
CA ARG A 228 -40.64 -6.34 38.39
C ARG A 228 -39.70 -5.77 39.44
N GLU A 229 -38.40 -5.67 39.15
CA GLU A 229 -37.39 -5.17 40.09
C GLU A 229 -36.59 -4.00 39.51
N ARG A 230 -36.19 -4.06 38.23
CA ARG A 230 -35.38 -2.99 37.61
C ARG A 230 -35.71 -2.79 36.13
N LEU A 231 -35.89 -1.53 35.73
CA LEU A 231 -35.88 -1.09 34.34
C LEU A 231 -34.57 -0.33 34.07
N THR A 232 -33.80 -0.77 33.08
CA THR A 232 -32.59 -0.08 32.61
C THR A 232 -32.83 0.45 31.21
N LEU A 233 -32.60 1.74 30.99
CA LEU A 233 -32.74 2.40 29.70
C LEU A 233 -31.39 2.96 29.28
N SER A 234 -30.98 2.73 28.03
CA SER A 234 -29.75 3.30 27.48
C SER A 234 -29.99 3.92 26.12
N TRP A 235 -29.25 4.98 25.82
CA TRP A 235 -29.23 5.69 24.55
C TRP A 235 -27.84 6.28 24.32
N VAL A 236 -27.54 6.62 23.06
CA VAL A 236 -26.31 7.28 22.64
C VAL A 236 -26.49 8.78 22.83
N GLY A 237 -25.91 9.33 23.89
CA GLY A 237 -26.08 10.74 24.25
C GLY A 237 -25.20 11.72 23.45
N ARG A 238 -24.18 11.24 22.73
CA ARG A 238 -23.29 12.07 21.92
C ARG A 238 -22.79 11.36 20.68
N SER A 239 -22.48 12.13 19.64
CA SER A 239 -21.86 11.64 18.42
C SER A 239 -20.39 11.27 18.63
N ILE A 240 -19.95 10.15 18.04
CA ILE A 240 -18.55 9.70 18.13
C ILE A 240 -17.57 10.53 17.28
N HIS A 241 -18.09 11.32 16.33
CA HIS A 241 -17.27 12.08 15.38
C HIS A 241 -17.00 13.52 15.84
N ASP A 242 -18.04 14.21 16.31
CA ASP A 242 -18.04 15.65 16.60
C ASP A 242 -18.48 16.00 18.03
N ASP A 243 -18.70 14.99 18.88
CA ASP A 243 -19.12 15.15 20.30
C ASP A 243 -20.45 15.92 20.48
N SER A 244 -21.21 16.13 19.39
CA SER A 244 -22.50 16.82 19.41
C SER A 244 -23.53 16.04 20.24
N HIS A 245 -24.36 16.77 20.98
CA HIS A 245 -25.37 16.19 21.86
C HIS A 245 -26.49 15.51 21.05
N ARG A 246 -26.83 14.28 21.43
CA ARG A 246 -27.95 13.52 20.86
C ARG A 246 -29.02 13.27 21.92
N PRO A 247 -30.27 13.70 21.68
CA PRO A 247 -31.35 13.48 22.64
C PRO A 247 -31.75 11.99 22.72
N PRO A 248 -32.29 11.55 23.87
CA PRO A 248 -32.92 10.25 23.97
C PRO A 248 -34.23 10.22 23.17
N SER A 249 -34.76 9.02 22.95
CA SER A 249 -36.11 8.80 22.43
C SER A 249 -37.14 9.67 23.15
N VAL A 250 -38.11 10.20 22.41
CA VAL A 250 -39.23 10.99 22.94
C VAL A 250 -39.93 10.29 24.12
N LEU A 251 -40.02 8.95 24.11
CA LEU A 251 -40.66 8.19 25.20
C LEU A 251 -39.82 8.15 26.47
N VAL A 252 -38.50 8.07 26.31
CA VAL A 252 -37.57 8.20 27.44
C VAL A 252 -37.60 9.63 27.97
N ALA A 253 -37.66 10.65 27.10
CA ALA A 253 -37.81 12.05 27.51
C ALA A 253 -39.10 12.28 28.31
N GLN A 254 -40.25 11.76 27.83
CA GLN A 254 -41.53 11.83 28.55
C GLN A 254 -41.49 11.14 29.92
N LEU A 255 -40.86 9.98 30.01
CA LEU A 255 -40.68 9.28 31.29
C LEU A 255 -39.81 10.11 32.24
N ARG A 256 -38.73 10.71 31.75
CA ARG A 256 -37.87 11.60 32.54
C ARG A 256 -38.62 12.83 33.04
N ASP A 257 -39.40 13.48 32.18
CA ASP A 257 -40.21 14.65 32.56
C ASP A 257 -41.25 14.28 33.63
N HIS A 258 -41.89 13.11 33.50
CA HIS A 258 -42.83 12.60 34.49
C HIS A 258 -42.15 12.35 35.84
N ILE A 259 -40.96 11.74 35.84
CA ILE A 259 -40.15 11.51 37.05
C ILE A 259 -39.75 12.84 37.70
N ALA A 260 -39.30 13.82 36.92
CA ALA A 260 -38.90 15.13 37.43
C ALA A 260 -40.08 15.93 38.02
N ALA A 261 -41.29 15.76 37.48
CA ALA A 261 -42.48 16.45 37.99
C ALA A 261 -43.00 15.85 39.31
N GLY A 262 -42.92 14.52 39.45
CA GLY A 262 -43.50 13.79 40.58
C GLY A 262 -42.57 13.58 41.79
N TRP A 263 -41.25 13.62 41.60
CA TRP A 263 -40.28 13.21 42.62
C TRP A 263 -39.08 14.15 42.73
N ARG A 264 -38.40 14.10 43.89
CA ARG A 264 -37.18 14.87 44.20
C ARG A 264 -36.27 14.06 45.11
N LEU A 265 -34.98 14.41 45.16
CA LEU A 265 -34.03 13.77 46.07
C LEU A 265 -34.34 14.07 47.54
N ALA A 266 -34.03 13.10 48.41
CA ALA A 266 -34.17 13.26 49.85
C ALA A 266 -33.20 14.34 50.35
N GLY A 267 -33.72 15.42 50.95
CA GLY A 267 -32.94 16.55 51.46
C GLY A 267 -33.23 17.88 50.76
N GLU A 268 -33.78 17.84 49.54
CA GLU A 268 -34.23 19.04 48.81
C GLU A 268 -35.54 19.57 49.41
N LYS A 269 -35.57 20.87 49.77
CA LYS A 269 -36.72 21.54 50.40
C LYS A 269 -37.13 22.79 49.61
N GLY A 270 -38.44 22.96 49.41
CA GLY A 270 -39.02 24.14 48.78
C GLY A 270 -40.24 23.77 47.93
N ASP A 271 -41.36 24.46 48.14
CA ASP A 271 -42.63 24.20 47.46
C ASP A 271 -42.92 25.21 46.33
N SER A 272 -41.93 26.05 45.98
CA SER A 272 -42.07 26.93 44.83
C SER A 272 -41.94 26.14 43.52
N PRO A 273 -42.62 26.53 42.43
CA PRO A 273 -42.48 25.86 41.12
C PRO A 273 -41.03 25.77 40.63
N ALA A 274 -40.21 26.79 40.93
CA ALA A 274 -38.80 26.81 40.59
C ALA A 274 -37.97 25.81 41.42
N ALA A 275 -38.27 25.68 42.73
CA ALA A 275 -37.61 24.71 43.61
C ALA A 275 -37.97 23.27 43.22
N GLN A 276 -39.23 23.02 42.84
CA GLN A 276 -39.68 21.71 42.39
C GLN A 276 -38.98 21.29 41.09
N ARG A 277 -38.87 22.20 40.10
CA ARG A 277 -38.16 21.93 38.85
C ARG A 277 -36.68 21.60 39.09
N LYS A 278 -36.00 22.41 39.90
CA LYS A 278 -34.59 22.17 40.26
C LYS A 278 -34.39 20.84 40.99
N GLY A 279 -35.30 20.49 41.91
CA GLY A 279 -35.27 19.21 42.61
C GLY A 279 -35.48 17.99 41.69
N GLY A 280 -36.34 18.13 40.67
CA GLY A 280 -36.55 17.11 39.63
C GLY A 280 -35.34 16.96 38.70
N GLU A 281 -34.71 18.06 38.28
CA GLU A 281 -33.48 18.04 37.47
C GLU A 281 -32.32 17.36 38.22
N ALA A 282 -32.18 17.64 39.52
CA ALA A 282 -31.18 16.99 40.37
C ALA A 282 -31.42 15.47 40.50
N LEU A 283 -32.69 15.05 40.63
CA LEU A 283 -33.06 13.63 40.63
C LEU A 283 -32.71 12.95 39.30
N LEU A 284 -33.02 13.59 38.16
CA LEU A 284 -32.67 13.05 36.85
C LEU A 284 -31.17 12.92 36.64
N ALA A 285 -30.38 13.89 37.11
CA ALA A 285 -28.92 13.79 37.09
C ALA A 285 -28.43 12.60 37.92
N ALA A 286 -29.00 12.37 39.10
CA ALA A 286 -28.64 11.23 39.95
C ALA A 286 -29.04 9.86 39.36
N LEU A 287 -30.10 9.80 38.55
CA LEU A 287 -30.56 8.58 37.86
C LEU A 287 -29.83 8.32 36.53
N THR A 288 -29.09 9.30 36.01
CA THR A 288 -28.46 9.23 34.68
C THR A 288 -26.96 9.05 34.82
N THR A 289 -26.44 7.90 34.39
CA THR A 289 -25.00 7.64 34.33
C THR A 289 -24.46 7.92 32.92
N GLN A 290 -23.54 8.87 32.80
CA GLN A 290 -22.84 9.12 31.53
C GLN A 290 -21.60 8.22 31.41
N HIS A 291 -21.65 7.25 30.50
CA HIS A 291 -20.52 6.36 30.21
C HIS A 291 -19.45 7.06 29.36
N ARG A 292 -18.19 6.65 29.51
CA ARG A 292 -17.03 7.14 28.74
C ARG A 292 -16.95 6.42 27.40
N LEU A 293 -16.40 7.10 26.39
CA LEU A 293 -16.26 6.57 25.03
C LEU A 293 -15.41 5.30 24.99
N GLN A 294 -14.28 5.28 25.71
CA GLN A 294 -13.34 4.17 25.70
C GLN A 294 -13.56 3.24 26.89
N PRO A 295 -13.59 1.91 26.69
CA PRO A 295 -13.80 0.93 27.75
C PRO A 295 -12.64 0.89 28.75
N PHE A 296 -11.44 1.34 28.33
CA PHE A 296 -10.24 1.47 29.17
C PHE A 296 -10.07 2.88 29.78
N SER A 297 -11.14 3.66 29.87
CA SER A 297 -11.07 4.91 30.64
C SER A 297 -10.75 4.60 32.11
N ARG A 298 -9.78 5.32 32.69
CA ARG A 298 -9.39 5.16 34.11
C ARG A 298 -10.56 5.31 35.08
N ALA A 299 -11.59 6.10 34.71
CA ALA A 299 -12.78 6.31 35.52
C ALA A 299 -13.51 5.01 35.89
N TYR A 300 -13.50 3.99 35.02
CA TYR A 300 -14.13 2.69 35.29
C TYR A 300 -13.42 1.84 36.35
N PHE A 301 -12.18 2.19 36.70
CA PHE A 301 -11.34 1.43 37.63
C PHE A 301 -10.97 2.22 38.89
N ALA A 302 -11.22 3.54 38.89
CA ALA A 302 -11.00 4.42 40.03
C ALA A 302 -12.13 4.36 41.07
N GLY A 303 -13.31 3.83 40.69
CA GLY A 303 -14.50 3.82 41.54
C GLY A 303 -15.17 5.19 41.67
N GLU A 304 -14.86 6.11 40.75
CA GLU A 304 -15.41 7.47 40.70
C GLU A 304 -16.77 7.48 39.97
N ASP A 305 -17.67 8.39 40.36
CA ASP A 305 -18.95 8.68 39.69
C ASP A 305 -19.88 7.46 39.46
N GLY A 306 -19.73 6.40 40.26
CA GLY A 306 -20.50 5.16 40.09
C GLY A 306 -20.14 4.36 38.81
N LEU A 307 -19.05 4.73 38.12
CA LEU A 307 -18.54 4.02 36.97
C LEU A 307 -17.70 2.82 37.42
N PHE A 308 -18.03 1.64 36.90
CA PHE A 308 -17.33 0.40 37.23
C PHE A 308 -17.27 -0.54 36.02
N SER A 309 -16.18 -1.30 35.90
CA SER A 309 -16.03 -2.37 34.91
C SER A 309 -15.50 -3.65 35.53
N TYR A 310 -16.04 -4.80 35.09
CA TYR A 310 -15.55 -6.14 35.45
C TYR A 310 -14.42 -6.62 34.51
N ALA A 311 -14.09 -5.85 33.47
CA ALA A 311 -13.10 -6.21 32.46
C ALA A 311 -11.66 -6.03 32.99
N ARG A 312 -11.11 -7.12 33.54
CA ARG A 312 -9.77 -7.13 34.18
C ARG A 312 -8.65 -6.88 33.19
N GLU A 313 -8.84 -7.27 31.94
CA GLU A 313 -7.91 -7.06 30.82
C GLU A 313 -7.53 -5.57 30.66
N TRP A 314 -8.52 -4.67 30.77
CA TRP A 314 -8.28 -3.24 30.67
C TRP A 314 -7.60 -2.66 31.91
N GLN A 315 -7.95 -3.17 33.10
CA GLN A 315 -7.29 -2.78 34.34
C GLN A 315 -5.80 -3.13 34.32
N GLN A 316 -5.47 -4.34 33.86
CA GLN A 316 -4.09 -4.81 33.73
C GLN A 316 -3.30 -3.97 32.72
N ALA A 317 -3.88 -3.68 31.55
CA ALA A 317 -3.24 -2.85 30.54
C ALA A 317 -2.92 -1.43 31.07
N LEU A 318 -3.85 -0.81 31.80
CA LEU A 318 -3.64 0.50 32.42
C LEU A 318 -2.53 0.47 33.48
N GLN A 319 -2.52 -0.55 34.35
CA GLN A 319 -1.48 -0.72 35.36
C GLN A 319 -0.09 -0.90 34.75
N GLN A 320 0.02 -1.68 33.65
CA GLN A 320 1.27 -1.85 32.92
C GLN A 320 1.75 -0.54 32.29
N ALA A 321 0.84 0.22 31.67
CA ALA A 321 1.15 1.52 31.09
C ALA A 321 1.61 2.54 32.15
N ASP A 322 0.94 2.57 33.30
CA ASP A 322 1.29 3.47 34.41
C ASP A 322 2.64 3.07 35.04
N ALA A 323 2.92 1.76 35.19
CA ALA A 323 4.22 1.26 35.64
C ALA A 323 5.34 1.59 34.65
N ALA A 324 5.11 1.48 33.34
CA ALA A 324 6.07 1.86 32.31
C ALA A 324 6.38 3.36 32.38
N ARG A 325 5.36 4.22 32.49
CA ARG A 325 5.53 5.67 32.65
C ARG A 325 6.29 6.04 33.94
N ALA A 326 5.99 5.38 35.05
CA ALA A 326 6.70 5.60 36.32
C ALA A 326 8.18 5.21 36.23
N ARG A 327 8.50 4.08 35.55
CA ARG A 327 9.88 3.65 35.30
C ARG A 327 10.64 4.65 34.42
N ALA A 328 10.00 5.17 33.36
CA ALA A 328 10.60 6.19 32.49
C ALA A 328 10.90 7.48 33.27
N ARG A 329 9.97 7.96 34.11
CA ARG A 329 10.19 9.12 35.00
C ARG A 329 11.39 8.94 35.94
N LEU A 330 11.53 7.76 36.54
CA LEU A 330 12.63 7.46 37.46
C LEU A 330 14.00 7.38 36.78
N ARG A 331 14.04 7.09 35.47
CA ARG A 331 15.29 7.05 34.68
C ARG A 331 15.78 8.42 34.21
N GLY A 332 15.03 9.49 34.48
CA GLY A 332 15.40 10.84 34.02
C GLY A 332 15.34 11.00 32.50
N GLU A 333 14.55 10.17 31.83
CA GLU A 333 14.34 10.21 30.38
C GLU A 333 13.57 11.51 30.01
N PRO A 334 14.14 12.40 29.16
CA PRO A 334 13.47 13.63 28.74
C PRO A 334 12.24 13.28 27.91
N GLY A 335 11.04 13.51 28.45
CA GLY A 335 9.78 13.19 27.75
C GLY A 335 8.69 12.58 28.63
N ALA A 336 8.97 12.24 29.88
CA ALA A 336 8.03 11.52 30.76
C ALA A 336 6.76 12.31 31.20
N GLY A 337 6.47 13.45 30.57
CA GLY A 337 5.30 14.31 30.81
C GLY A 337 4.50 14.73 29.57
N ALA A 338 4.98 14.52 28.35
CA ALA A 338 4.28 14.88 27.10
C ALA A 338 4.59 13.82 26.04
N ALA A 339 3.73 13.68 25.04
CA ALA A 339 3.84 12.68 23.96
C ALA A 339 5.04 12.91 23.01
N GLY A 340 6.26 12.93 23.55
CA GLY A 340 7.50 12.84 22.79
C GLY A 340 7.84 11.37 22.59
N VAL A 341 7.85 10.92 21.34
CA VAL A 341 8.30 9.59 20.96
C VAL A 341 9.81 9.54 21.23
N GLU A 342 10.23 8.75 22.23
CA GLU A 342 11.67 8.46 22.38
C GLU A 342 12.16 7.74 21.12
N ALA A 343 13.30 8.17 20.58
CA ALA A 343 13.90 7.47 19.46
C ALA A 343 14.12 5.98 19.83
N PRO A 344 13.69 5.05 18.97
CA PRO A 344 13.80 3.62 19.25
C PRO A 344 15.27 3.23 19.41
N ARG A 345 15.63 2.77 20.61
CA ARG A 345 16.95 2.23 20.92
C ARG A 345 17.02 0.77 20.50
N TRP A 346 17.63 0.51 19.35
CA TRP A 346 17.85 -0.84 18.85
C TRP A 346 18.94 -1.56 19.67
N PRO A 347 18.66 -2.74 20.26
CA PRO A 347 19.66 -3.48 21.01
C PRO A 347 20.77 -3.97 20.07
N LEU A 348 22.02 -3.92 20.52
CA LEU A 348 23.15 -4.46 19.78
C LEU A 348 23.12 -5.99 19.85
N LEU A 349 22.82 -6.63 18.73
CA LEU A 349 22.81 -8.09 18.63
C LEU A 349 24.25 -8.65 18.71
N PRO A 350 24.40 -9.93 19.13
CA PRO A 350 25.66 -10.64 18.99
C PRO A 350 26.12 -10.64 17.51
N PRO A 351 27.43 -10.82 17.24
CA PRO A 351 27.92 -11.00 15.88
C PRO A 351 27.07 -12.01 15.10
N ALA A 352 26.76 -11.70 13.85
CA ALA A 352 26.03 -12.62 12.99
C ALA A 352 26.94 -13.79 12.59
N GLU A 353 26.34 -14.97 12.42
CA GLU A 353 26.98 -16.04 11.67
C GLU A 353 27.03 -15.60 10.21
N PHE A 354 28.21 -15.59 9.63
CA PHE A 354 28.37 -15.20 8.24
C PHE A 354 27.84 -16.31 7.31
N PRO A 355 27.25 -15.95 6.16
CA PRO A 355 26.97 -16.93 5.11
C PRO A 355 28.29 -17.52 4.60
N ASP A 356 28.22 -18.64 3.89
CA ASP A 356 29.41 -19.24 3.26
C ASP A 356 30.01 -18.31 2.19
N GLU A 357 29.16 -17.57 1.48
CA GLU A 357 29.54 -16.64 0.40
C GLU A 357 28.68 -15.37 0.48
N LEU A 358 29.29 -14.21 0.18
CA LEU A 358 28.60 -12.93 0.09
C LEU A 358 28.61 -12.43 -1.36
N THR A 359 27.47 -12.03 -1.93
CA THR A 359 27.44 -11.60 -3.34
C THR A 359 27.56 -10.08 -3.51
N LEU A 360 28.05 -9.62 -4.67
CA LEU A 360 27.99 -8.20 -5.07
C LEU A 360 26.55 -7.65 -5.03
N ALA A 361 25.56 -8.49 -5.36
CA ALA A 361 24.15 -8.14 -5.31
C ALA A 361 23.65 -7.96 -3.86
N ASP A 362 24.12 -8.77 -2.92
CA ASP A 362 23.80 -8.61 -1.49
C ASP A 362 24.37 -7.31 -0.93
N LEU A 363 25.63 -6.98 -1.25
CA LEU A 363 26.26 -5.72 -0.84
C LEU A 363 25.57 -4.49 -1.47
N THR A 364 25.17 -4.60 -2.74
CA THR A 364 24.39 -3.56 -3.43
C THR A 364 23.03 -3.36 -2.75
N SER A 365 22.34 -4.46 -2.43
CA SER A 365 21.05 -4.43 -1.75
C SER A 365 21.16 -3.84 -0.33
N PHE A 366 22.22 -4.19 0.39
CA PHE A 366 22.54 -3.60 1.69
C PHE A 366 22.78 -2.09 1.59
N LEU A 367 23.64 -1.64 0.68
CA LEU A 367 23.97 -0.22 0.54
C LEU A 367 22.75 0.64 0.21
N LYS A 368 21.82 0.12 -0.61
CA LYS A 368 20.60 0.82 -1.01
C LYS A 368 19.60 0.99 0.12
N ALA A 369 19.43 -0.06 0.93
CA ALA A 369 18.41 -0.10 1.97
C ALA A 369 18.92 -0.94 3.16
N PRO A 370 19.88 -0.40 3.95
CA PRO A 370 20.57 -1.19 4.98
C PRO A 370 19.62 -1.62 6.09
N VAL A 371 18.60 -0.81 6.38
CA VAL A 371 17.54 -1.10 7.34
C VAL A 371 16.71 -2.29 6.87
N LYS A 372 16.19 -2.24 5.64
CA LYS A 372 15.46 -3.35 5.02
C LYS A 372 16.31 -4.63 4.99
N TYR A 373 17.57 -4.52 4.62
CA TYR A 373 18.50 -5.66 4.59
C TYR A 373 18.66 -6.30 5.98
N PHE A 374 18.79 -5.51 7.05
CA PHE A 374 18.84 -6.03 8.42
C PHE A 374 17.58 -6.84 8.77
N PHE A 375 16.38 -6.31 8.55
CA PHE A 375 15.15 -7.04 8.86
C PHE A 375 15.02 -8.33 8.06
N GLN A 376 15.30 -8.29 6.75
CA GLN A 376 15.14 -9.46 5.89
C GLN A 376 16.20 -10.52 6.15
N LYS A 377 17.48 -10.15 6.21
CA LYS A 377 18.60 -11.09 6.28
C LYS A 377 18.99 -11.46 7.71
N ARG A 378 18.91 -10.54 8.67
CA ARG A 378 19.24 -10.84 10.09
C ARG A 378 18.05 -11.34 10.88
N LEU A 379 16.86 -10.75 10.69
CA LEU A 379 15.67 -11.11 11.48
C LEU A 379 14.72 -12.07 10.75
N GLY A 380 14.89 -12.29 9.44
CA GLY A 380 13.95 -13.10 8.64
C GLY A 380 12.57 -12.46 8.50
N ILE A 381 12.47 -11.14 8.69
CA ILE A 381 11.21 -10.39 8.64
C ILE A 381 11.03 -9.80 7.24
N TYR A 382 9.98 -10.24 6.57
CA TYR A 382 9.56 -9.75 5.27
C TYR A 382 8.19 -9.09 5.43
N TRP A 383 8.15 -7.76 5.34
CA TRP A 383 6.90 -7.05 5.09
C TRP A 383 6.60 -7.17 3.61
N ASN A 384 5.67 -8.04 3.27
CA ASN A 384 5.07 -8.12 1.95
C ASN A 384 3.77 -7.30 2.01
N ASP A 385 3.76 -6.14 1.38
CA ASP A 385 2.54 -5.37 1.10
C ASP A 385 1.80 -5.93 -0.13
N ASP A 386 2.27 -7.04 -0.72
CA ASP A 386 1.74 -7.62 -1.96
C ASP A 386 0.45 -8.42 -1.73
N GLU A 387 -0.53 -7.86 -1.02
CA GLU A 387 -1.87 -7.93 -1.59
C GLU A 387 -1.86 -6.88 -2.72
N GLU A 388 -1.25 -7.24 -3.86
CA GLU A 388 -1.43 -6.46 -5.10
C GLU A 388 -2.94 -6.35 -5.28
N VAL A 389 -3.49 -5.17 -4.93
CA VAL A 389 -4.92 -4.91 -5.08
C VAL A 389 -5.20 -5.04 -6.56
N LEU A 390 -5.83 -6.17 -6.91
CA LEU A 390 -6.20 -6.44 -8.28
C LEU A 390 -7.04 -5.25 -8.76
N PRO A 391 -6.63 -4.57 -9.84
CA PRO A 391 -7.38 -3.41 -10.31
C PRO A 391 -8.83 -3.79 -10.62
N ASP A 392 -9.78 -3.01 -10.14
CA ASP A 392 -11.21 -3.17 -10.45
C ASP A 392 -11.54 -2.91 -11.93
N HIS A 393 -10.56 -2.41 -12.69
CA HIS A 393 -10.70 -1.99 -14.07
C HIS A 393 -9.49 -2.40 -14.92
N GLU A 394 -9.72 -2.50 -16.23
CA GLU A 394 -8.65 -2.70 -17.20
C GLU A 394 -7.72 -1.47 -17.31
N PRO A 395 -6.46 -1.64 -17.74
CA PRO A 395 -5.52 -0.52 -17.80
C PRO A 395 -5.97 0.55 -18.79
N PHE A 396 -6.27 1.76 -18.30
CA PHE A 396 -6.50 2.95 -19.14
C PHE A 396 -5.23 3.77 -19.39
N GLY A 397 -4.18 3.50 -18.61
CA GLY A 397 -2.87 4.11 -18.72
C GLY A 397 -1.88 3.33 -17.87
N LEU A 398 -0.59 3.57 -18.10
CA LEU A 398 0.47 2.99 -17.29
C LEU A 398 0.87 3.98 -16.21
N ASP A 399 0.98 3.49 -14.98
CA ASP A 399 1.62 4.24 -13.90
C ASP A 399 3.14 4.29 -14.11
N GLY A 400 3.85 4.93 -13.17
CA GLY A 400 5.30 5.10 -13.27
C GLY A 400 6.05 3.76 -13.34
N LEU A 401 5.63 2.78 -12.54
CA LEU A 401 6.29 1.48 -12.46
C LEU A 401 6.02 0.63 -13.70
N ALA A 402 4.76 0.54 -14.14
CA ALA A 402 4.40 -0.21 -15.34
C ALA A 402 5.04 0.39 -16.60
N CYS A 403 5.09 1.73 -16.70
CA CYS A 403 5.80 2.42 -17.78
C CYS A 403 7.29 2.05 -17.79
N TRP A 404 7.93 2.04 -16.61
CA TRP A 404 9.32 1.62 -16.47
C TRP A 404 9.51 0.13 -16.84
N LYS A 405 8.67 -0.79 -16.36
CA LYS A 405 8.74 -2.23 -16.67
C LYS A 405 8.65 -2.46 -18.19
N VAL A 406 7.71 -1.80 -18.86
CA VAL A 406 7.56 -1.89 -20.32
C VAL A 406 8.79 -1.34 -21.04
N GLN A 407 9.29 -0.16 -20.66
CA GLN A 407 10.47 0.43 -21.31
C GLN A 407 11.73 -0.39 -21.06
N ASP A 408 11.90 -0.98 -19.88
CA ASP A 408 13.02 -1.89 -19.59
C ASP A 408 12.98 -3.13 -20.49
N ALA A 409 11.79 -3.71 -20.70
CA ALA A 409 11.62 -4.82 -21.64
C ALA A 409 11.98 -4.41 -23.09
N LEU A 410 11.56 -3.22 -23.54
CA LEU A 410 11.90 -2.70 -24.87
C LEU A 410 13.40 -2.42 -25.03
N VAL A 411 14.06 -1.91 -23.98
CA VAL A 411 15.52 -1.70 -23.97
C VAL A 411 16.25 -3.04 -24.08
N LYS A 412 15.85 -4.04 -23.28
CA LYS A 412 16.43 -5.39 -23.30
C LYS A 412 16.28 -6.08 -24.66
N ALA A 413 15.10 -5.98 -25.29
CA ALA A 413 14.85 -6.55 -26.61
C ALA A 413 15.77 -5.94 -27.68
N GLN A 414 15.94 -4.61 -27.68
CA GLN A 414 16.86 -3.92 -28.59
C GLN A 414 18.33 -4.28 -28.32
N LEU A 415 18.75 -4.32 -27.05
CA LEU A 415 20.11 -4.74 -26.69
C LEU A 415 20.42 -6.18 -27.12
N HIS A 416 19.45 -7.09 -26.99
CA HIS A 416 19.60 -8.46 -27.45
C HIS A 416 19.83 -8.50 -28.97
N SER A 417 19.01 -7.78 -29.74
CA SER A 417 19.19 -7.66 -31.20
C SER A 417 20.58 -7.10 -31.57
N LEU A 418 21.04 -6.05 -30.88
CA LEU A 418 22.39 -5.50 -31.10
C LEU A 418 23.50 -6.50 -30.80
N ARG A 419 23.38 -7.28 -29.71
CA ARG A 419 24.37 -8.33 -29.36
C ARG A 419 24.42 -9.44 -30.41
N VAL A 420 23.28 -9.85 -30.94
CA VAL A 420 23.21 -10.84 -32.03
C VAL A 420 23.87 -10.29 -33.29
N ASN A 421 23.59 -9.03 -33.65
CA ASN A 421 24.23 -8.38 -34.80
C ASN A 421 25.76 -8.24 -34.64
N GLU A 422 26.22 -7.86 -33.45
CA GLU A 422 27.65 -7.77 -33.12
C GLU A 422 28.35 -9.13 -33.29
N GLN A 423 27.74 -10.21 -32.78
CA GLN A 423 28.27 -11.57 -32.91
C GLN A 423 28.30 -12.07 -34.36
N GLN A 424 27.28 -11.74 -35.16
CA GLN A 424 27.21 -12.15 -36.57
C GLN A 424 28.17 -11.38 -37.47
N ALA A 425 28.36 -10.07 -37.24
CA ALA A 425 29.26 -9.24 -38.04
C ALA A 425 30.74 -9.51 -37.73
N GLY A 426 31.06 -9.85 -36.48
CA GLY A 426 32.43 -9.97 -35.99
C GLY A 426 33.08 -8.61 -35.67
N PRO A 427 34.16 -8.60 -34.86
CA PRO A 427 34.65 -7.39 -34.19
C PRO A 427 35.14 -6.29 -35.15
N VAL A 428 35.81 -6.67 -36.24
CA VAL A 428 36.37 -5.71 -37.21
C VAL A 428 35.27 -5.03 -38.03
N ALA A 429 34.29 -5.80 -38.52
CA ALA A 429 33.18 -5.25 -39.29
C ALA A 429 32.25 -4.40 -38.40
N TRP A 430 32.03 -4.84 -37.16
CA TRP A 430 31.28 -4.09 -36.16
C TRP A 430 31.91 -2.73 -35.88
N GLN A 431 33.21 -2.67 -35.64
CA GLN A 431 33.92 -1.41 -35.42
C GLN A 431 33.84 -0.48 -36.64
N ALA A 432 34.03 -1.00 -37.86
CA ALA A 432 33.88 -0.23 -39.10
C ALA A 432 32.44 0.24 -39.38
N MET A 433 31.42 -0.38 -38.75
CA MET A 433 30.03 0.11 -38.78
C MET A 433 29.83 1.26 -37.78
N LEU A 434 30.45 1.18 -36.60
CA LEU A 434 30.33 2.20 -35.55
C LEU A 434 31.05 3.50 -35.89
N GLU A 435 32.18 3.44 -36.61
CA GLU A 435 32.96 4.63 -37.00
C GLU A 435 32.25 5.50 -38.06
N ASN A 436 31.30 4.92 -38.81
CA ASN A 436 30.57 5.63 -39.84
C ASN A 436 29.17 6.02 -39.36
N GLU A 437 28.89 7.33 -39.26
CA GLU A 437 27.59 7.87 -38.86
C GLU A 437 26.42 7.27 -39.65
N THR A 438 26.53 7.19 -40.98
CA THR A 438 25.46 6.64 -41.83
C THR A 438 25.17 5.16 -41.54
N ARG A 439 26.17 4.39 -41.11
CA ARG A 439 26.00 2.98 -40.73
C ARG A 439 25.43 2.82 -39.33
N ARG A 440 25.76 3.72 -38.40
CA ARG A 440 25.10 3.80 -37.09
C ARG A 440 23.62 4.12 -37.23
N ASP A 441 23.27 5.06 -38.10
CA ASP A 441 21.88 5.39 -38.39
C ASP A 441 21.13 4.19 -39.00
N ALA A 442 21.79 3.41 -39.85
CA ALA A 442 21.21 2.17 -40.38
C ALA A 442 20.95 1.12 -39.29
N LEU A 443 21.83 1.00 -38.29
CA LEU A 443 21.59 0.11 -37.12
C LEU A 443 20.38 0.58 -36.31
N LEU A 444 20.25 1.90 -36.08
CA LEU A 444 19.08 2.46 -35.38
C LEU A 444 17.78 2.15 -36.13
N LEU A 445 17.77 2.22 -37.46
CA LEU A 445 16.62 1.85 -38.29
C LEU A 445 16.27 0.36 -38.19
N GLN A 446 17.24 -0.53 -38.00
CA GLN A 446 17.01 -1.96 -37.79
C GLN A 446 16.35 -2.28 -36.43
N LEU A 447 16.47 -1.38 -35.44
CA LEU A 447 15.85 -1.55 -34.13
C LEU A 447 14.36 -1.17 -34.09
N VAL A 448 13.88 -0.41 -35.08
CA VAL A 448 12.47 -0.03 -35.20
C VAL A 448 11.53 -1.26 -35.24
N PRO A 449 11.72 -2.23 -36.15
CA PRO A 449 10.85 -3.42 -36.20
C PRO A 449 10.94 -4.29 -34.93
N VAL A 450 12.11 -4.32 -34.26
CA VAL A 450 12.29 -5.04 -32.98
C VAL A 450 11.40 -4.41 -31.91
N ARG A 451 11.40 -3.09 -31.82
CA ARG A 451 10.57 -2.33 -30.86
C ARG A 451 9.08 -2.47 -31.16
N GLU A 452 8.68 -2.35 -32.42
CA GLU A 452 7.29 -2.50 -32.84
C GLU A 452 6.75 -3.91 -32.52
N GLY A 453 7.57 -4.94 -32.77
CA GLY A 453 7.25 -6.33 -32.43
C GLY A 453 7.08 -6.55 -30.94
N ALA A 454 8.00 -6.05 -30.12
CA ALA A 454 7.92 -6.14 -28.66
C ALA A 454 6.70 -5.37 -28.09
N LEU A 455 6.36 -4.19 -28.61
CA LEU A 455 5.15 -3.47 -28.23
C LEU A 455 3.88 -4.20 -28.65
N ALA A 456 3.86 -4.83 -29.83
CA ALA A 456 2.73 -5.64 -30.27
C ALA A 456 2.54 -6.86 -29.35
N GLN A 457 3.63 -7.48 -28.91
CA GLN A 457 3.62 -8.56 -27.93
C GLN A 457 3.00 -8.11 -26.60
N LEU A 458 3.46 -6.98 -26.06
CA LEU A 458 2.95 -6.39 -24.82
C LEU A 458 1.47 -5.99 -24.93
N ALA A 459 1.03 -5.51 -26.09
CA ALA A 459 -0.38 -5.23 -26.37
C ALA A 459 -1.23 -6.50 -26.34
N ARG A 460 -0.78 -7.59 -26.98
CA ARG A 460 -1.48 -8.89 -26.94
C ARG A 460 -1.50 -9.51 -25.54
N ALA A 461 -0.50 -9.21 -24.71
CA ALA A 461 -0.46 -9.58 -23.31
C ALA A 461 -1.43 -8.76 -22.43
N GLY A 462 -2.17 -7.79 -22.97
CA GLY A 462 -3.11 -6.96 -22.21
C GLY A 462 -2.43 -5.98 -21.24
N THR A 463 -1.11 -5.78 -21.38
CA THR A 463 -0.36 -4.84 -20.53
C THR A 463 -0.59 -3.38 -20.94
N LEU A 464 -0.94 -3.14 -22.21
CA LEU A 464 -1.22 -1.82 -22.75
C LEU A 464 -2.73 -1.57 -22.82
N PRO A 465 -3.19 -0.30 -22.70
CA PRO A 465 -4.59 0.05 -22.90
C PRO A 465 -5.11 -0.34 -24.29
N VAL A 466 -6.42 -0.57 -24.39
CA VAL A 466 -7.08 -0.95 -25.64
C VAL A 466 -7.32 0.27 -26.54
N GLY A 467 -7.23 0.09 -27.86
CA GLY A 467 -7.60 1.10 -28.85
C GLY A 467 -6.68 2.31 -28.89
N ALA A 468 -7.24 3.50 -29.17
CA ALA A 468 -6.48 4.73 -29.37
C ALA A 468 -5.65 5.19 -28.15
N PHE A 469 -6.11 4.86 -26.93
CA PHE A 469 -5.32 5.13 -25.72
C PHE A 469 -4.05 4.28 -25.67
N GLY A 470 -4.12 3.04 -26.17
CA GLY A 470 -2.97 2.16 -26.32
C GLY A 470 -1.97 2.71 -27.33
N GLU A 471 -2.45 3.20 -28.48
CA GLU A 471 -1.61 3.84 -29.51
C GLU A 471 -0.86 5.05 -28.96
N LEU A 472 -1.57 5.96 -28.27
CA LEU A 472 -0.94 7.12 -27.63
C LEU A 472 0.08 6.73 -26.55
N GLN A 473 -0.19 5.66 -25.80
CA GLN A 473 0.73 5.18 -24.79
C GLN A 473 1.97 4.53 -25.42
N ARG A 474 1.82 3.84 -26.55
CA ARG A 474 2.95 3.30 -27.33
C ARG A 474 3.87 4.42 -27.78
N GLU A 475 3.35 5.49 -28.38
CA GLU A 475 4.15 6.66 -28.78
C GLU A 475 5.00 7.19 -27.61
N ARG A 476 4.37 7.43 -26.45
CA ARG A 476 5.07 7.90 -25.25
C ARG A 476 6.15 6.95 -24.73
N LEU A 477 5.92 5.64 -24.85
CA LEU A 477 6.90 4.63 -24.43
C LEU A 477 8.09 4.59 -25.39
N GLU A 478 7.86 4.82 -26.67
CA GLU A 478 8.89 4.86 -27.71
C GLU A 478 9.73 6.13 -27.69
N ASP A 479 9.13 7.29 -27.41
CA ASP A 479 9.75 8.61 -27.49
C ASP A 479 11.21 8.69 -26.97
N PRO A 480 11.56 8.19 -25.76
CA PRO A 480 12.93 8.30 -25.25
C PRO A 480 13.91 7.28 -25.87
N LEU A 481 13.44 6.19 -26.47
CA LEU A 481 14.26 5.03 -26.85
C LEU A 481 15.27 5.32 -27.98
N PRO A 482 14.91 6.02 -29.09
CA PRO A 482 15.88 6.32 -30.14
C PRO A 482 17.10 7.06 -29.61
N LYS A 483 16.90 8.11 -28.82
CA LYS A 483 17.99 8.91 -28.25
C LYS A 483 18.86 8.08 -27.30
N MET A 484 18.24 7.27 -26.44
CA MET A 484 18.97 6.36 -25.56
C MET A 484 19.86 5.39 -26.34
N MET A 485 19.37 4.83 -27.46
CA MET A 485 20.15 3.95 -28.31
C MET A 485 21.26 4.68 -29.06
N THR A 486 21.02 5.93 -29.52
CA THR A 486 22.06 6.77 -30.10
C THR A 486 23.19 7.05 -29.11
N ASP A 487 22.85 7.47 -27.89
CA ASP A 487 23.83 7.75 -26.83
C ASP A 487 24.60 6.47 -26.45
N TYR A 488 23.92 5.32 -26.39
CA TYR A 488 24.56 4.02 -26.16
C TYR A 488 25.54 3.65 -27.29
N LEU A 489 25.11 3.74 -28.56
CA LEU A 489 25.97 3.44 -29.71
C LEU A 489 27.16 4.41 -29.83
N HIS A 490 27.00 5.65 -29.36
CA HIS A 490 28.11 6.60 -29.26
C HIS A 490 29.18 6.12 -28.27
N GLU A 491 28.79 5.65 -27.08
CA GLU A 491 29.74 5.08 -26.11
C GLU A 491 30.33 3.75 -26.59
N VAL A 492 29.53 2.92 -27.28
CA VAL A 492 30.02 1.68 -27.92
C VAL A 492 31.05 2.00 -29.01
N ALA A 493 30.91 3.08 -29.78
CA ALA A 493 31.92 3.50 -30.75
C ALA A 493 33.25 3.88 -30.07
N TYR A 494 33.21 4.43 -28.86
CA TYR A 494 34.40 4.77 -28.08
C TYR A 494 35.03 3.54 -27.40
N TYR A 495 34.22 2.55 -27.04
CA TYR A 495 34.63 1.26 -26.46
C TYR A 495 34.15 0.09 -27.35
N PRO A 496 34.75 -0.09 -28.54
CA PRO A 496 34.20 -0.96 -29.58
C PRO A 496 34.31 -2.46 -29.26
N GLN A 497 35.23 -2.88 -28.40
CA GLN A 497 35.46 -4.29 -28.11
C GLN A 497 34.59 -4.75 -26.93
N ALA A 498 33.62 -5.64 -27.16
CA ALA A 498 32.93 -6.34 -26.07
C ALA A 498 33.88 -7.33 -25.38
N LEU A 499 33.88 -7.34 -24.05
CA LEU A 499 34.57 -8.33 -23.22
C LEU A 499 33.56 -9.36 -22.69
N PRO A 500 33.98 -10.62 -22.46
CA PRO A 500 33.14 -11.59 -21.77
C PRO A 500 32.85 -11.14 -20.33
N ASP A 501 31.78 -11.67 -19.76
CA ASP A 501 31.48 -11.47 -18.34
C ASP A 501 32.62 -12.08 -17.50
N GLU A 502 33.14 -11.30 -16.55
CA GLU A 502 34.31 -11.70 -15.76
C GLU A 502 33.90 -12.06 -14.33
N PRO A 503 34.33 -13.22 -13.79
CA PRO A 503 34.08 -13.55 -12.39
C PRO A 503 34.86 -12.61 -11.48
N PHE A 504 34.21 -12.14 -10.43
CA PHE A 504 34.81 -11.39 -9.34
C PHE A 504 34.87 -12.29 -8.10
N VAL A 505 36.08 -12.44 -7.57
CA VAL A 505 36.35 -13.13 -6.32
C VAL A 505 37.26 -12.23 -5.50
N TRP A 506 36.79 -11.85 -4.32
CA TRP A 506 37.59 -11.13 -3.34
C TRP A 506 37.64 -11.94 -2.05
N GLU A 507 38.85 -12.29 -1.62
CA GLU A 507 39.08 -13.01 -0.38
C GLU A 507 39.65 -12.06 0.68
N PRO A 508 39.16 -12.15 1.93
CA PRO A 508 39.73 -11.37 3.02
C PRO A 508 41.18 -11.78 3.28
N LEU A 509 42.08 -10.80 3.24
CA LEU A 509 43.49 -10.99 3.60
C LEU A 509 43.60 -11.35 5.09
N ALA A 510 44.55 -12.23 5.45
CA ALA A 510 44.75 -12.67 6.83
C ALA A 510 45.09 -11.53 7.82
N ASP A 511 45.66 -10.43 7.33
CA ASP A 511 46.02 -9.23 8.10
C ASP A 511 44.96 -8.10 8.01
N ALA A 512 43.82 -8.33 7.34
CA ALA A 512 42.75 -7.34 7.26
C ALA A 512 42.07 -7.20 8.64
N ALA A 513 41.58 -5.99 8.97
CA ALA A 513 40.85 -5.70 10.22
C ALA A 513 39.44 -6.37 10.29
N LEU A 514 39.21 -7.41 9.50
CA LEU A 514 37.96 -8.14 9.43
C LEU A 514 37.96 -9.32 10.42
N PRO A 515 36.80 -9.72 10.96
CA PRO A 515 36.71 -10.86 11.85
C PRO A 515 37.16 -12.16 11.19
N ALA A 516 37.68 -13.09 12.00
CA ALA A 516 37.99 -14.44 11.53
C ALA A 516 36.73 -15.13 10.97
N GLY A 517 36.86 -15.76 9.79
CA GLY A 517 35.75 -16.43 9.12
C GLY A 517 34.86 -15.50 8.29
N PHE A 518 35.31 -14.28 7.96
CA PHE A 518 34.60 -13.42 7.01
C PHE A 518 34.47 -14.10 5.65
N PRO A 519 33.29 -14.05 4.99
CA PRO A 519 33.07 -14.80 3.76
C PRO A 519 33.77 -14.15 2.56
N PRO A 520 34.18 -14.95 1.56
CA PRO A 520 34.60 -14.40 0.27
C PRO A 520 33.44 -13.63 -0.37
N VAL A 521 33.78 -12.55 -1.07
CA VAL A 521 32.81 -11.80 -1.86
C VAL A 521 32.88 -12.24 -3.32
N LEU A 522 31.76 -12.73 -3.83
CA LEU A 522 31.64 -13.26 -5.18
C LEU A 522 30.71 -12.41 -6.05
N GLY A 523 30.94 -12.43 -7.36
CA GLY A 523 30.01 -11.85 -8.31
C GLY A 523 30.50 -11.97 -9.74
N THR A 524 29.78 -11.32 -10.65
CA THR A 524 30.12 -11.28 -12.07
C THR A 524 30.10 -9.83 -12.53
N LEU A 525 31.19 -9.37 -13.14
CA LEU A 525 31.27 -8.09 -13.80
C LEU A 525 30.76 -8.25 -15.23
N ASP A 526 29.57 -7.69 -15.47
CA ASP A 526 28.86 -7.78 -16.74
C ASP A 526 28.98 -6.49 -17.56
N CYS A 527 28.54 -6.56 -18.82
CA CYS A 527 28.45 -5.41 -19.72
C CYS A 527 29.80 -4.67 -19.90
N LEU A 528 30.90 -5.44 -19.88
CA LEU A 528 32.26 -4.94 -20.02
C LEU A 528 32.61 -4.69 -21.48
N ARG A 529 33.26 -3.55 -21.73
CA ARG A 529 33.84 -3.20 -23.03
C ARG A 529 35.23 -2.59 -22.85
N ALA A 530 36.06 -2.67 -23.88
CA ALA A 530 37.41 -2.13 -23.89
C ALA A 530 37.66 -1.26 -25.12
N ARG A 531 38.61 -0.33 -24.95
CA ARG A 531 39.20 0.45 -26.03
C ARG A 531 40.56 -0.16 -26.41
N ALA A 532 41.04 0.15 -27.61
CA ALA A 532 42.30 -0.36 -28.16
C ALA A 532 43.55 -0.03 -27.30
N ASP A 533 43.49 0.97 -26.44
CA ASP A 533 44.57 1.33 -25.50
C ASP A 533 44.51 0.56 -24.17
N GLY A 534 43.58 -0.38 -24.03
CA GLY A 534 43.39 -1.20 -22.83
C GLY A 534 42.48 -0.57 -21.78
N ALA A 535 41.95 0.64 -21.99
CA ALA A 535 41.00 1.24 -21.05
C ALA A 535 39.67 0.47 -21.04
N ARG A 536 39.19 0.09 -19.85
CA ARG A 536 37.97 -0.72 -19.66
C ARG A 536 36.79 0.14 -19.22
N VAL A 537 35.59 -0.25 -19.63
CA VAL A 537 34.33 0.36 -19.18
C VAL A 537 33.28 -0.70 -18.90
N ARG A 538 32.49 -0.49 -17.84
CA ARG A 538 31.19 -1.15 -17.67
C ARG A 538 30.11 -0.23 -18.23
N LEU A 539 29.53 -0.58 -19.37
CA LEU A 539 28.56 0.23 -20.09
C LEU A 539 27.14 -0.33 -19.90
N VAL A 540 26.33 0.34 -19.10
CA VAL A 540 24.97 -0.11 -18.74
C VAL A 540 23.94 0.83 -19.35
N LEU A 541 22.94 0.25 -20.02
CA LEU A 541 21.78 0.98 -20.52
C LEU A 541 20.58 0.67 -19.63
N THR A 542 19.96 1.72 -19.05
CA THR A 542 18.85 1.60 -18.09
C THR A 542 17.62 2.37 -18.55
N ALA A 543 16.43 1.81 -18.33
CA ALA A 543 15.17 2.52 -18.55
C ALA A 543 14.87 3.58 -17.48
N SER A 544 15.68 3.70 -16.42
CA SER A 544 15.51 4.73 -15.39
C SER A 544 16.00 6.10 -15.85
N THR A 545 15.42 7.16 -15.28
CA THR A 545 15.96 8.52 -15.41
C THR A 545 17.19 8.63 -14.52
N VAL A 546 18.34 8.92 -15.12
CA VAL A 546 19.63 9.02 -14.40
C VAL A 546 20.02 10.49 -14.15
N VAL A 547 19.54 11.40 -15.01
CA VAL A 547 19.79 12.85 -14.94
C VAL A 547 18.46 13.59 -14.96
N ASP A 548 18.15 14.36 -13.90
CA ASP A 548 16.97 15.19 -13.81
C ASP A 548 17.16 16.50 -14.60
N GLY A 549 16.22 16.80 -15.51
CA GLY A 549 16.30 17.95 -16.43
C GLY A 549 15.86 19.30 -15.87
N LYS A 550 15.69 19.46 -14.54
CA LYS A 550 15.06 20.66 -13.92
C LYS A 550 15.97 21.44 -12.94
N GLY A 551 17.28 21.52 -13.20
CA GLY A 551 18.14 22.48 -12.50
C GLY A 551 18.04 23.88 -13.12
N LYS A 552 17.69 24.91 -12.34
CA LYS A 552 17.81 26.34 -12.77
C LYS A 552 19.27 26.84 -12.76
N THR A 553 20.17 26.06 -12.17
CA THR A 553 21.62 26.27 -12.11
C THR A 553 22.30 25.25 -13.02
N GLU A 554 23.44 25.59 -13.61
CA GLU A 554 24.20 24.74 -14.56
C GLU A 554 24.69 23.39 -13.95
N GLU A 555 24.45 23.15 -12.66
CA GLU A 555 24.69 21.86 -12.02
C GLU A 555 23.63 20.82 -12.41
N LYS A 556 24.08 19.76 -13.09
CA LYS A 556 23.26 18.61 -13.45
C LYS A 556 22.72 17.93 -12.19
N ALA A 557 21.40 17.90 -12.01
CA ALA A 557 20.77 17.18 -10.91
C ALA A 557 20.81 15.67 -11.19
N TYR A 558 21.81 14.97 -10.65
CA TYR A 558 21.92 13.51 -10.75
C TYR A 558 21.01 12.80 -9.76
N ARG A 559 20.40 11.68 -10.20
CA ARG A 559 19.67 10.74 -9.35
C ARG A 559 20.64 9.78 -8.66
N LEU A 560 21.27 10.27 -7.59
CA LEU A 560 22.34 9.56 -6.86
C LEU A 560 21.87 8.24 -6.25
N ASP A 561 20.60 8.14 -5.90
CA ASP A 561 19.96 6.90 -5.42
C ASP A 561 20.12 5.74 -6.43
N ARG A 562 20.11 6.05 -7.74
CA ARG A 562 20.29 5.08 -8.83
C ARG A 562 21.75 4.70 -9.08
N LEU A 563 22.70 5.43 -8.52
CA LEU A 563 24.13 5.09 -8.61
C LEU A 563 24.53 3.99 -7.66
N LEU A 564 23.81 3.86 -6.54
CA LEU A 564 24.07 2.80 -5.58
C LEU A 564 23.93 1.40 -6.22
N ASP A 565 23.06 1.25 -7.24
CA ASP A 565 22.91 0.04 -8.05
C ASP A 565 24.21 -0.38 -8.78
N HIS A 566 25.16 0.54 -8.94
CA HIS A 566 26.35 0.35 -9.77
C HIS A 566 27.65 0.66 -9.05
N TRP A 567 27.59 1.34 -7.91
CA TRP A 567 28.77 1.72 -7.12
C TRP A 567 29.57 0.50 -6.65
N VAL A 568 28.90 -0.53 -6.13
CA VAL A 568 29.58 -1.74 -5.66
C VAL A 568 30.31 -2.47 -6.80
N TYR A 569 29.68 -2.55 -7.98
CA TYR A 569 30.31 -3.10 -9.18
C TYR A 569 31.48 -2.23 -9.69
N HIS A 570 31.37 -0.91 -9.56
CA HIS A 570 32.44 0.02 -9.91
C HIS A 570 33.67 -0.16 -8.99
N LEU A 571 33.46 -0.33 -7.68
CA LEU A 571 34.53 -0.67 -6.75
C LEU A 571 35.16 -2.03 -7.09
N ALA A 572 34.32 -3.06 -7.26
CA ALA A 572 34.78 -4.42 -7.59
C ALA A 572 35.64 -4.46 -8.86
N GLY A 573 35.24 -3.78 -9.94
CA GLY A 573 36.02 -3.75 -11.16
C GLY A 573 37.33 -2.96 -11.08
N ASN A 574 37.45 -1.97 -10.18
CA ASN A 574 38.70 -1.25 -9.93
C ASN A 574 39.62 -1.93 -8.87
N LEU A 575 39.15 -3.02 -8.24
CA LEU A 575 39.97 -3.90 -7.41
C LEU A 575 40.65 -5.01 -8.21
N GLN A 576 40.12 -5.34 -9.40
CA GLN A 576 40.75 -6.25 -10.34
C GLN A 576 41.84 -5.56 -11.16
N ASP A 577 42.56 -6.34 -11.97
CA ASP A 577 43.58 -5.83 -12.87
C ASP A 577 42.98 -4.94 -13.97
N GLY A 578 43.37 -3.66 -13.95
CA GLY A 578 43.02 -2.66 -14.96
C GLY A 578 42.00 -1.63 -14.49
N ALA A 579 42.29 -0.36 -14.77
CA ALA A 579 41.40 0.76 -14.47
C ALA A 579 40.07 0.64 -15.23
N MET A 580 38.94 0.69 -14.52
CA MET A 580 37.60 0.51 -15.09
C MET A 580 36.72 1.73 -14.83
N SER A 581 36.23 2.37 -15.89
CA SER A 581 35.16 3.37 -15.77
C SER A 581 33.78 2.71 -15.75
N THR A 582 32.76 3.39 -15.25
CA THR A 582 31.37 2.92 -15.39
C THR A 582 30.53 4.01 -16.05
N VAL A 583 29.83 3.66 -17.13
CA VAL A 583 28.98 4.58 -17.89
C VAL A 583 27.55 4.06 -17.86
N LEU A 584 26.63 4.91 -17.41
CA LEU A 584 25.21 4.65 -17.36
C LEU A 584 24.53 5.51 -18.41
N VAL A 585 23.88 4.88 -19.37
CA VAL A 585 23.02 5.56 -20.35
C VAL A 585 21.58 5.37 -19.90
N GLY A 586 20.89 6.47 -19.61
CA GLY A 586 19.51 6.45 -19.12
C GLY A 586 18.58 7.36 -19.90
N LYS A 587 17.38 7.61 -19.37
CA LYS A 587 16.51 8.67 -19.91
C LYS A 587 17.03 10.04 -19.50
N ALA A 588 17.19 10.97 -20.44
CA ALA A 588 17.46 12.38 -20.13
C ALA A 588 17.00 13.33 -21.25
N GLN A 589 16.62 14.55 -20.86
CA GLN A 589 16.34 15.65 -21.81
C GLN A 589 17.64 16.22 -22.44
N GLY A 590 18.79 16.09 -21.77
CA GLY A 590 20.13 16.49 -22.23
C GLY A 590 21.07 15.31 -22.52
N LYS A 591 22.39 15.46 -22.28
CA LYS A 591 23.36 14.34 -22.40
C LYS A 591 23.00 13.25 -21.38
N ALA A 592 22.59 12.08 -21.86
CA ALA A 592 21.99 11.03 -21.04
C ALA A 592 22.98 10.05 -20.40
N CYS A 593 24.27 10.32 -20.55
CA CYS A 593 25.35 9.50 -20.00
C CYS A 593 25.84 10.06 -18.67
N LEU A 594 25.81 9.24 -17.64
CA LEU A 594 26.53 9.45 -16.39
C LEU A 594 27.80 8.60 -16.41
N ARG A 595 28.93 9.18 -16.01
CA ARG A 595 30.22 8.50 -15.98
C ARG A 595 30.83 8.54 -14.57
N LEU A 596 31.30 7.40 -14.10
CA LEU A 596 32.22 7.25 -12.98
C LEU A 596 33.60 6.96 -13.57
N ASP A 597 34.55 7.85 -13.32
CA ASP A 597 35.92 7.67 -13.77
C ASP A 597 36.64 6.58 -12.95
N PRO A 598 37.70 5.95 -13.51
CA PRO A 598 38.40 4.89 -12.81
C PRO A 598 38.97 5.34 -11.46
N LEU A 599 38.88 4.47 -10.46
CA LEU A 599 39.40 4.74 -9.13
C LEU A 599 40.80 4.13 -8.99
N PRO A 600 41.74 4.83 -8.33
CA PRO A 600 43.01 4.21 -7.92
C PRO A 600 42.74 2.97 -7.04
N PRO A 601 43.42 1.83 -7.26
CA PRO A 601 43.13 0.58 -6.55
C PRO A 601 43.17 0.72 -5.02
N GLY A 602 44.11 1.51 -4.48
CA GLY A 602 44.22 1.77 -3.05
C GLY A 602 43.01 2.50 -2.46
N LEU A 603 42.41 3.41 -3.22
CA LEU A 603 41.19 4.11 -2.79
C LEU A 603 39.95 3.23 -2.97
N ALA A 604 39.87 2.46 -4.07
CA ALA A 604 38.81 1.47 -4.25
C ALA A 604 38.78 0.48 -3.07
N LEU A 605 39.95 0.02 -2.62
CA LEU A 605 40.10 -0.87 -1.46
C LEU A 605 39.68 -0.20 -0.14
N GLN A 606 39.97 1.10 0.04
CA GLN A 606 39.50 1.83 1.23
C GLN A 606 37.97 1.88 1.29
N HIS A 607 37.30 2.29 0.20
CA HIS A 607 35.85 2.33 0.15
C HIS A 607 35.22 0.93 0.27
N TRP A 608 35.88 -0.09 -0.29
CA TRP A 608 35.48 -1.49 -0.14
C TRP A 608 35.48 -1.94 1.32
N HIS A 609 36.55 -1.68 2.07
CA HIS A 609 36.60 -2.04 3.50
C HIS A 609 35.55 -1.29 4.33
N VAL A 610 35.29 -0.01 4.05
CA VAL A 610 34.24 0.75 4.73
C VAL A 610 32.86 0.13 4.48
N LEU A 611 32.58 -0.33 3.26
CA LEU A 611 31.32 -1.00 2.93
C LEU A 611 31.17 -2.34 3.67
N LEU A 612 32.24 -3.15 3.75
CA LEU A 612 32.22 -4.43 4.47
C LEU A 612 32.05 -4.25 5.98
N ASP A 613 32.73 -3.27 6.57
CA ASP A 613 32.56 -2.91 7.99
C ASP A 613 31.13 -2.43 8.28
N ALA A 614 30.59 -1.56 7.43
CA ALA A 614 29.21 -1.10 7.55
C ALA A 614 28.20 -2.26 7.43
N TRP A 615 28.41 -3.20 6.50
CA TRP A 615 27.58 -4.39 6.37
C TRP A 615 27.61 -5.25 7.65
N GLN A 616 28.79 -5.48 8.22
CA GLN A 616 28.93 -6.20 9.48
C GLN A 616 28.20 -5.49 10.64
N GLN A 617 28.34 -4.18 10.76
CA GLN A 617 27.66 -3.39 11.79
C GLN A 617 26.13 -3.39 11.57
N GLY A 618 25.71 -3.28 10.31
CA GLY A 618 24.31 -3.32 9.88
C GLY A 618 23.63 -4.67 10.11
N LEU A 619 24.37 -5.75 10.34
CA LEU A 619 23.83 -7.05 10.77
C LEU A 619 23.65 -7.17 12.29
N ARG A 620 24.21 -6.23 13.08
CA ARG A 620 24.08 -6.24 14.54
C ARG A 620 22.98 -5.32 15.04
N ARG A 621 22.67 -4.27 14.29
CA ARG A 621 21.56 -3.33 14.50
C ARG A 621 21.21 -2.69 13.17
N PRO A 622 19.97 -2.22 12.96
CA PRO A 622 19.65 -1.50 11.74
C PRO A 622 20.52 -0.24 11.66
N LEU A 623 21.16 -0.03 10.52
CA LEU A 623 22.02 1.13 10.28
C LEU A 623 21.13 2.37 10.06
N PRO A 624 21.30 3.48 10.79
CA PRO A 624 20.46 4.67 10.65
C PRO A 624 20.82 5.45 9.38
N LEU A 625 20.54 4.87 8.21
CA LEU A 625 20.85 5.45 6.91
C LEU A 625 19.66 5.23 5.96
N ALA A 626 19.04 6.35 5.59
CA ALA A 626 18.08 6.44 4.50
C ALA A 626 18.79 7.10 3.30
N ALA A 627 18.92 6.40 2.18
CA ALA A 627 19.86 6.76 1.11
C ALA A 627 19.51 8.07 0.41
N LYS A 628 18.23 8.31 0.06
CA LYS A 628 17.79 9.55 -0.60
C LYS A 628 17.95 10.74 0.34
N THR A 629 17.55 10.57 1.59
CA THR A 629 17.66 11.56 2.65
C THR A 629 19.11 11.87 2.96
N GLY A 630 19.98 10.85 3.01
CA GLY A 630 21.43 11.00 3.19
C GLY A 630 22.07 11.83 2.09
N PHE A 631 21.76 11.54 0.81
CA PHE A 631 22.22 12.35 -0.31
C PHE A 631 21.67 13.79 -0.30
N ALA A 632 20.44 14.00 0.16
CA ALA A 632 19.89 15.35 0.33
C ALA A 632 20.63 16.13 1.42
N TRP A 633 20.96 15.47 2.54
CA TRP A 633 21.75 16.05 3.63
C TRP A 633 23.19 16.37 3.20
N LEU A 634 23.86 15.49 2.45
CA LEU A 634 25.23 15.76 1.95
C LEU A 634 25.30 17.00 1.05
N LYS A 635 24.23 17.29 0.28
CA LYS A 635 24.16 18.51 -0.55
C LYS A 635 24.02 19.78 0.29
N LYS A 636 23.34 19.69 1.43
CA LYS A 636 23.06 20.82 2.34
C LYS A 636 23.10 20.33 3.79
N PRO A 637 24.30 20.20 4.38
CA PRO A 637 24.42 19.74 5.76
C PRO A 637 23.65 20.66 6.70
N CYS A 638 22.83 20.08 7.57
CA CYS A 638 21.99 20.81 8.53
C CYS A 638 21.81 20.03 9.83
N HIS A 639 21.33 20.71 10.86
CA HIS A 639 21.05 20.18 12.20
C HIS A 639 19.62 20.58 12.63
N PRO A 640 18.98 19.82 13.54
CA PRO A 640 17.68 20.18 14.07
C PRO A 640 17.75 21.54 14.81
N PRO A 641 16.72 22.39 14.70
CA PRO A 641 16.67 23.64 15.43
C PRO A 641 16.63 23.38 16.95
N GLU A 642 17.44 24.12 17.72
CA GLU A 642 17.47 23.98 19.19
C GLU A 642 16.08 24.23 19.80
N ALA A 643 15.58 23.27 20.58
CA ALA A 643 14.34 23.39 21.34
C ALA A 643 14.53 24.38 22.51
N GLY A 644 14.43 25.69 22.23
CA GLY A 644 14.60 26.71 23.27
C GLY A 644 14.52 28.17 22.83
N ALA A 645 14.65 28.49 21.54
CA ALA A 645 14.45 29.87 21.06
C ALA A 645 12.95 30.15 20.82
N GLY A 646 12.15 30.10 21.90
CA GLY A 646 10.79 30.60 21.88
C GLY A 646 10.80 32.09 21.57
N GLU A 647 10.02 32.49 20.58
CA GLU A 647 9.66 33.89 20.32
C GLU A 647 9.14 34.51 21.62
N GLN A 648 9.96 35.32 22.29
CA GLN A 648 9.41 36.36 23.14
C GLN A 648 8.77 37.40 22.21
N PRO A 649 7.49 37.78 22.39
CA PRO A 649 6.93 38.89 21.64
C PRO A 649 7.65 40.15 22.11
N SER A 650 8.61 40.63 21.33
CA SER A 650 9.30 41.89 21.60
C SER A 650 8.31 43.03 21.45
N GLY A 651 7.83 43.53 22.59
CA GLY A 651 7.17 44.82 22.70
C GLY A 651 8.10 45.96 22.27
N ALA A 652 7.46 47.02 21.77
CA ALA A 652 8.03 48.25 21.24
C ALA A 652 9.29 48.78 21.94
N GLY A 653 10.31 49.10 21.13
CA GLY A 653 11.47 49.92 21.50
C GLY A 653 12.40 50.13 20.31
N GLU A 654 12.61 51.39 19.92
CA GLU A 654 13.43 51.86 18.79
C GLU A 654 14.91 51.42 18.84
N PRO A 655 15.62 51.38 17.68
CA PRO A 655 16.93 50.73 17.59
C PRO A 655 18.08 51.66 17.94
N LEU A 656 19.06 51.13 18.69
CA LEU A 656 20.44 51.63 18.71
C LEU A 656 21.34 50.45 18.37
N GLY A 657 22.11 50.62 17.29
CA GLY A 657 22.76 49.54 16.57
C GLY A 657 23.93 48.88 17.30
N VAL A 658 24.08 47.58 17.04
CA VAL A 658 25.32 46.81 17.02
C VAL A 658 25.14 45.70 15.97
N GLU A 659 26.23 45.35 15.28
CA GLU A 659 26.35 44.30 14.25
C GLU A 659 25.81 42.92 14.72
N GLU A 660 24.62 42.53 14.27
CA GLU A 660 24.09 41.15 14.34
C GLU A 660 23.25 40.85 13.08
N SER A 661 23.87 40.85 11.89
CA SER A 661 23.15 40.51 10.64
C SER A 661 23.57 39.18 10.02
N SER A 662 24.69 38.57 10.42
CA SER A 662 25.13 37.28 9.85
C SER A 662 24.52 36.06 10.55
N SER A 663 24.31 36.11 11.87
CA SER A 663 23.80 34.97 12.65
C SER A 663 22.31 34.68 12.43
N ALA A 664 21.51 35.72 12.16
CA ALA A 664 20.07 35.59 11.92
C ALA A 664 19.74 34.98 10.55
N GLU A 665 20.51 35.31 9.51
CA GLU A 665 20.36 34.72 8.17
C GLU A 665 20.81 33.24 8.15
N GLU A 666 21.96 32.92 8.78
CA GLU A 666 22.45 31.54 8.91
C GLU A 666 21.46 30.63 9.67
N SER A 667 20.84 31.13 10.74
CA SER A 667 19.81 30.39 11.49
C SER A 667 18.52 30.18 10.68
N SER A 668 18.16 31.09 9.78
CA SER A 668 16.98 30.98 8.91
C SER A 668 17.19 29.92 7.83
N ASP A 669 18.36 29.92 7.20
CA ASP A 669 18.71 28.95 6.16
C ASP A 669 18.88 27.53 6.72
N ALA A 670 19.44 27.38 7.92
CA ALA A 670 19.55 26.09 8.60
C ALA A 670 18.16 25.46 8.89
N ARG A 671 17.19 26.27 9.36
CA ARG A 671 15.81 25.82 9.61
C ARG A 671 15.13 25.36 8.32
N LYS A 672 15.31 26.11 7.22
CA LYS A 672 14.75 25.77 5.92
C LYS A 672 15.37 24.47 5.37
N ASN A 673 16.68 24.31 5.47
CA ASN A 673 17.36 23.08 5.05
C ASN A 673 16.90 21.87 5.87
N TRP A 674 16.65 22.04 7.17
CA TRP A 674 16.08 20.98 8.01
C TRP A 674 14.65 20.62 7.60
N GLN A 675 13.82 21.60 7.25
CA GLN A 675 12.46 21.36 6.73
C GLN A 675 12.49 20.61 5.40
N ASP A 676 13.35 21.02 4.46
CA ASP A 676 13.53 20.34 3.17
C ASP A 676 13.99 18.87 3.36
N LEU A 677 14.89 18.64 4.33
CA LEU A 677 15.36 17.30 4.68
C LEU A 677 14.25 16.44 5.30
N THR A 678 13.49 17.02 6.23
CA THR A 678 12.33 16.37 6.87
C THR A 678 11.30 16.00 5.81
N GLN A 679 11.02 16.88 4.84
CA GLN A 679 10.13 16.60 3.73
C GLN A 679 10.64 15.49 2.81
N THR A 680 11.96 15.36 2.65
CA THR A 680 12.57 14.26 1.87
C THR A 680 12.38 12.91 2.58
N TYR A 681 12.48 12.88 3.91
CA TYR A 681 12.30 11.67 4.70
C TYR A 681 10.82 11.31 4.92
N GLU A 682 10.01 12.25 5.37
CA GLU A 682 8.62 12.04 5.83
C GLU A 682 7.54 12.42 4.83
N GLY A 683 7.90 13.13 3.76
CA GLY A 683 6.97 13.63 2.77
C GLY A 683 6.40 15.02 3.05
N ALA A 684 5.74 15.58 2.05
CA ALA A 684 4.86 16.74 2.21
C ALA A 684 3.46 16.17 2.51
N GLY A 685 3.00 16.27 3.76
CA GLY A 685 1.69 15.75 4.19
C GLY A 685 0.51 16.17 3.29
N GLU A 686 -0.67 15.59 3.54
CA GLU A 686 -1.85 15.64 2.64
C GLU A 686 -2.26 17.05 2.16
N GLU A 687 -1.95 18.13 2.89
CA GLU A 687 -2.35 19.51 2.55
C GLU A 687 -1.47 20.22 1.51
N GLY A 688 -0.31 19.66 1.11
CA GLY A 688 0.69 20.38 0.29
C GLY A 688 0.81 20.02 -1.20
N GLY A 689 0.13 18.98 -1.70
CA GLY A 689 0.48 18.34 -2.98
C GLY A 689 -0.26 18.83 -4.23
N LYS A 690 0.13 19.95 -4.86
CA LYS A 690 -0.15 20.17 -6.30
C LYS A 690 0.91 19.48 -7.16
N GLY A 691 0.84 18.16 -7.26
CA GLY A 691 1.75 17.36 -8.11
C GLY A 691 1.23 15.95 -8.34
N ARG A 692 1.49 15.39 -9.54
CA ARG A 692 0.97 14.08 -10.01
C ARG A 692 1.54 12.85 -9.27
N PHE A 693 2.45 13.08 -8.33
CA PHE A 693 2.88 12.15 -7.29
C PHE A 693 2.82 12.95 -5.98
N GLY A 694 1.83 12.66 -5.14
CA GLY A 694 1.70 13.28 -3.82
C GLY A 694 3.00 13.11 -3.04
N GLY A 695 3.36 14.09 -2.21
CA GLY A 695 4.64 14.19 -1.51
C GLY A 695 4.91 13.06 -0.53
N GLN A 696 5.11 11.82 -1.00
CA GLN A 696 5.57 10.70 -0.18
C GLN A 696 7.07 10.81 0.08
N GLY A 697 7.45 10.72 1.35
CA GLY A 697 8.85 10.69 1.77
C GLY A 697 9.50 9.32 1.56
N GLU A 698 10.82 9.25 1.75
CA GLU A 698 11.55 7.99 1.72
C GLU A 698 11.00 6.98 2.76
N ARG A 699 10.63 7.46 3.96
CA ARG A 699 9.97 6.69 5.03
C ARG A 699 8.65 6.08 4.57
N ASP A 700 7.84 6.83 3.83
CA ASP A 700 6.52 6.36 3.39
C ASP A 700 6.64 5.27 2.32
N SER A 701 7.74 5.28 1.55
CA SER A 701 8.05 4.26 0.55
C SER A 701 8.76 3.01 1.10
N ASP A 702 9.22 3.04 2.36
CA ASP A 702 9.98 1.96 3.00
C ASP A 702 9.46 1.71 4.42
N MET A 703 8.62 0.69 4.56
CA MET A 703 8.06 0.27 5.85
C MET A 703 9.12 -0.11 6.88
N TYR A 704 10.29 -0.57 6.44
CA TYR A 704 11.38 -0.94 7.32
C TYR A 704 11.96 0.32 7.97
N LEU A 705 12.10 1.42 7.21
CA LEU A 705 12.44 2.74 7.75
C LEU A 705 11.34 3.27 8.66
N ALA A 706 10.08 3.24 8.24
CA ALA A 706 8.96 3.69 9.07
C ALA A 706 8.88 2.95 10.42
N ARG A 707 9.15 1.64 10.42
CA ARG A 707 9.20 0.81 11.62
C ARG A 707 10.41 1.10 12.49
N ALA A 708 11.55 1.42 11.86
CA ALA A 708 12.82 1.64 12.52
C ALA A 708 12.98 3.04 13.10
N TRP A 709 12.50 4.07 12.39
CA TRP A 709 12.51 5.48 12.77
C TRP A 709 11.25 6.17 12.25
N PRO A 710 10.29 6.50 13.12
CA PRO A 710 8.98 7.01 12.69
C PRO A 710 9.04 8.44 12.12
N ASP A 711 10.07 9.22 12.45
CA ASP A 711 10.24 10.61 11.98
C ASP A 711 11.73 10.96 11.83
N MET A 712 12.03 12.08 11.17
CA MET A 712 13.38 12.54 10.87
C MET A 712 14.17 12.85 12.15
N MET A 713 13.48 13.35 13.18
CA MET A 713 14.10 13.63 14.47
C MET A 713 14.62 12.34 15.12
N ALA A 714 13.82 11.27 15.09
CA ALA A 714 14.20 9.96 15.62
C ALA A 714 15.40 9.37 14.86
N LEU A 715 15.45 9.53 13.53
CA LEU A 715 16.60 9.11 12.71
C LEU A 715 17.87 9.90 13.06
N TRP A 716 17.73 11.20 13.33
CA TRP A 716 18.86 12.09 13.63
C TRP A 716 19.38 11.98 15.07
N GLN A 717 18.51 11.76 16.05
CA GLN A 717 18.80 11.90 17.49
C GLN A 717 20.00 11.05 17.98
N ALA A 718 20.30 9.94 17.31
CA ALA A 718 21.45 9.10 17.62
C ALA A 718 22.80 9.69 17.16
N GLY A 719 22.81 10.72 16.30
CA GLY A 719 24.00 11.34 15.71
C GLY A 719 24.68 10.51 14.60
N GLU A 720 24.37 9.21 14.52
CA GLU A 720 25.01 8.27 13.59
C GLU A 720 24.57 8.46 12.13
N PHE A 721 23.43 9.09 11.85
CA PHE A 721 22.92 9.26 10.48
C PHE A 721 23.89 10.04 9.59
N GLY A 722 24.40 11.18 10.08
CA GLY A 722 25.36 12.00 9.33
C GLY A 722 26.68 11.25 9.08
N GLU A 723 27.19 10.55 10.10
CA GLU A 723 28.43 9.77 9.98
C GLU A 723 28.31 8.66 8.92
N TRP A 724 27.19 7.94 8.87
CA TRP A 724 26.97 6.90 7.87
C TRP A 724 26.72 7.46 6.48
N ALA A 725 26.05 8.61 6.36
CA ALA A 725 25.90 9.31 5.09
C ALA A 725 27.27 9.73 4.54
N GLU A 726 28.14 10.30 5.36
CA GLU A 726 29.51 10.65 4.94
C GLU A 726 30.34 9.40 4.57
N ARG A 727 30.31 8.35 5.39
CA ARG A 727 31.13 7.15 5.15
C ARG A 727 30.73 6.36 3.90
N LEU A 728 29.42 6.23 3.63
CA LEU A 728 28.92 5.35 2.58
C LEU A 728 28.47 6.09 1.32
N LEU A 729 27.94 7.31 1.43
CA LEU A 729 27.34 8.03 0.32
C LEU A 729 28.25 9.13 -0.24
N GLN A 730 29.08 9.79 0.58
CA GLN A 730 30.03 10.81 0.11
C GLN A 730 30.99 10.28 -0.98
N PRO A 731 31.56 9.05 -0.88
CA PRO A 731 32.42 8.51 -1.94
C PRO A 731 31.75 8.45 -3.32
N VAL A 732 30.45 8.13 -3.33
CA VAL A 732 29.63 8.07 -4.55
C VAL A 732 29.47 9.47 -5.14
N TRP A 733 29.22 10.47 -4.28
CA TRP A 733 29.11 11.87 -4.67
C TRP A 733 30.43 12.43 -5.22
N ASP A 734 31.55 12.16 -4.54
CA ASP A 734 32.87 12.63 -4.94
C ASP A 734 33.33 12.02 -6.26
N ALA A 735 33.03 10.74 -6.50
CA ALA A 735 33.38 10.04 -7.73
C ALA A 735 32.75 10.67 -8.99
N LEU A 736 31.61 11.36 -8.86
CA LEU A 736 30.98 12.10 -9.96
C LEU A 736 31.70 13.42 -10.29
N HIS A 737 32.31 14.06 -9.29
CA HIS A 737 32.83 15.42 -9.39
C HIS A 737 34.36 15.47 -9.60
N ARG A 738 35.07 14.34 -9.48
CA ARG A 738 36.54 14.30 -9.69
C ARG A 738 37.01 14.80 -11.05
N GLY A 739 36.20 14.63 -12.09
CA GLY A 739 36.52 15.10 -13.44
C GLY A 739 36.61 16.63 -13.59
N SER A 740 35.97 17.43 -12.71
CA SER A 740 36.01 18.90 -12.84
C SER A 740 37.23 19.56 -12.17
N SER A 741 37.87 18.89 -11.22
CA SER A 741 38.99 19.45 -10.46
C SER A 741 40.33 19.43 -11.21
N ASN A 742 40.52 18.48 -12.14
CA ASN A 742 41.81 18.23 -12.78
C ASN A 742 42.17 19.19 -13.93
N ASP A 743 41.25 20.08 -14.35
CA ASP A 743 41.55 21.12 -15.34
C ASP A 743 42.18 22.39 -14.71
N SER A 744 42.23 22.48 -13.38
CA SER A 744 42.80 23.63 -12.66
C SER A 744 44.25 23.45 -12.18
N GLN A 745 44.86 22.28 -12.43
CA GLN A 745 46.22 21.94 -11.96
C GLN A 745 47.24 21.68 -13.08
N LYS A 746 46.95 22.09 -14.33
CA LYS A 746 47.91 22.03 -15.45
C LYS A 746 48.67 23.33 -15.76
N ASP A 747 48.37 24.43 -15.07
CA ASP A 747 49.18 25.65 -15.09
C ASP A 747 49.92 25.81 -13.76
N GLY A 748 51.03 25.09 -13.58
CA GLY A 748 51.83 25.23 -12.37
C GLY A 748 52.85 24.13 -12.07
N ALA A 749 53.64 23.69 -13.05
CA ALA A 749 54.97 23.11 -12.85
C ALA A 749 55.78 23.17 -14.15
#